data_AF-A0A1I6ULS1-F1
#
_entry.id   AF-A0A1I6ULS1-F1
#
_cell.length_a   1.000
_cell.length_b   1.000
_cell.length_c   1.000
_cell.angle_alpha   90.00
_cell.angle_beta   90.00
_cell.angle_gamma   90.00
#
_symmetry.space_group_name_H-M   'P 1'
#
loop_
_entity.id
_entity.type
_entity.pdbx_description
1 polymer ?
#
loop_
_entity_poly.entity_id
_entity_poly.type
_entity_poly.pdbx_seq_one_letter_code
_entity_poly.pdbx_strand_id
1 'polypeptide(L)'
;MRSGLTGLAALAVAIVLAGSAYHYGMFFDTIFYRWESILIVVCVFIVGADIAAHSRKADTRLRKGVPAAFYGLLAIALLYAVALIHRPASVLGSFDEALRWTAYTAFAVTLYSWFCSSSDTTVRRHRLKWLSAAIQGSGAFVITGAIAGWMGWVAFPEIIMTTGDARLSAVGARLSGFMQYPNFLGAVAGAYLLFYLLLLIREKASVSSFIGAAAGVLPAVLVLLLTESRGAWLVTALAWVGGLLLLRSKERVTWLIFSGWALISGGAAYRAVVHAGLRSGDAGDGTSKFVQDGATSQETVLLILIGVAALAGFTALRWMQARGREQLLSRIAWGCWLAGLFGMVMLLPSVIQGRLSGGFQTAGARGLFYKDAWLLMKEALFFGRGGDTWRMLFTQVQTAPYVGNEVHSGYIEIALDLGLVGLLVAAVVFFVLLRGVWRSNPIGLLPISVLLLHAAVDFDMSFGYYWLLLLSWVVYYSGEPTGSIKHAILAALPLRQLRTALLVAAAASLTAAAVFSVRFDRAVQYREAAVSAARSAAAQTAALRAALELNPYWTRIRLELAALAPPPERAVLLAAGLRYEPQSVPLLWALGEAAAEQSDVHGAAAYWRLALHYDRYDRDKQTDAVVTMAQLADGMRAASRLADARLAAQTAVTFFEAYEAQKNNPGVNGRKFAVTAESQAAADQSRLLLKQLGPAAG
;
A
#
# COMPACT_ATOMS: atom_id res chain seq x y z
N MET A 1 3.97 -39.28 3.86
CA MET A 1 3.46 -38.25 4.80
C MET A 1 4.24 -36.92 4.78
N ARG A 2 5.59 -36.89 4.84
CA ARG A 2 6.36 -35.62 4.94
C ARG A 2 6.26 -34.67 3.73
N SER A 3 6.12 -35.19 2.50
CA SER A 3 5.91 -34.35 1.31
C SER A 3 4.51 -33.72 1.28
N GLY A 4 3.47 -34.48 1.66
CA GLY A 4 2.07 -34.00 1.71
C GLY A 4 1.89 -32.82 2.66
N LEU A 5 2.46 -32.88 3.87
CA LEU A 5 2.43 -31.75 4.82
C LEU A 5 3.16 -30.50 4.29
N THR A 6 4.26 -30.68 3.55
CA THR A 6 4.99 -29.57 2.93
C THR A 6 4.17 -28.92 1.82
N GLY A 7 3.49 -29.73 1.00
CA GLY A 7 2.57 -29.27 -0.03
C GLY A 7 1.38 -28.51 0.53
N LEU A 8 0.75 -29.01 1.61
CA LEU A 8 -0.35 -28.32 2.29
C LEU A 8 0.07 -26.96 2.86
N ALA A 9 1.25 -26.87 3.48
CA ALA A 9 1.77 -25.60 3.96
C ALA A 9 2.04 -24.60 2.82
N ALA A 10 2.59 -25.07 1.70
CA ALA A 10 2.77 -24.24 0.51
C ALA A 10 1.44 -23.77 -0.09
N LEU A 11 0.43 -24.64 -0.13
CA LEU A 11 -0.92 -24.27 -0.55
C LEU A 11 -1.51 -23.18 0.37
N ALA A 12 -1.35 -23.32 1.69
CA ALA A 12 -1.79 -22.30 2.65
C ALA A 12 -1.09 -20.95 2.39
N VAL A 13 0.22 -20.94 2.12
CA VAL A 13 0.96 -19.72 1.75
C VAL A 13 0.42 -19.11 0.46
N ALA A 14 0.15 -19.93 -0.56
CA ALA A 14 -0.44 -19.46 -1.82
C ALA A 14 -1.82 -18.83 -1.61
N ILE A 15 -2.66 -19.44 -0.75
CA ILE A 15 -3.99 -18.91 -0.39
C ILE A 15 -3.87 -17.59 0.37
N VAL A 16 -2.96 -17.47 1.34
CA VAL A 16 -2.74 -16.21 2.06
C VAL A 16 -2.31 -15.11 1.09
N LEU A 17 -1.36 -15.38 0.21
CA LEU A 17 -0.89 -14.40 -0.77
C LEU A 17 -1.99 -14.03 -1.79
N ALA A 18 -2.68 -15.01 -2.38
CA ALA A 18 -3.78 -14.76 -3.31
C ALA A 18 -4.97 -14.05 -2.66
N GLY A 19 -5.36 -14.47 -1.45
CA GLY A 19 -6.41 -13.84 -0.65
C GLY A 19 -6.05 -12.39 -0.30
N SER A 20 -4.81 -12.13 0.10
CA SER A 20 -4.36 -10.76 0.37
C SER A 20 -4.40 -9.89 -0.88
N ALA A 21 -4.05 -10.42 -2.06
CA ALA A 21 -4.20 -9.69 -3.31
C ALA A 21 -5.67 -9.40 -3.65
N TYR A 22 -6.54 -10.40 -3.54
CA TYR A 22 -7.98 -10.30 -3.85
C TYR A 22 -8.71 -9.29 -2.95
N HIS A 23 -8.31 -9.18 -1.69
CA HIS A 23 -8.86 -8.22 -0.73
C HIS A 23 -8.17 -6.85 -0.85
N TYR A 24 -8.18 -6.27 -2.05
CA TYR A 24 -7.62 -4.93 -2.33
C TYR A 24 -6.13 -4.81 -1.95
N GLY A 25 -5.36 -5.89 -2.14
CA GLY A 25 -3.96 -5.99 -1.73
C GLY A 25 -3.73 -5.81 -0.22
N MET A 26 -4.77 -5.93 0.61
CA MET A 26 -4.75 -5.63 2.04
C MET A 26 -4.32 -4.20 2.35
N PHE A 27 -4.87 -3.26 1.57
CA PHE A 27 -4.69 -1.84 1.81
C PHE A 27 -5.42 -1.38 3.09
N PHE A 28 -6.69 -1.77 3.26
CA PHE A 28 -7.52 -1.35 4.39
C PHE A 28 -7.30 -2.19 5.66
N ASP A 29 -7.01 -1.53 6.78
CA ASP A 29 -6.79 -2.15 8.11
C ASP A 29 -7.99 -2.95 8.60
N THR A 30 -9.20 -2.46 8.31
CA THR A 30 -10.45 -3.10 8.72
C THR A 30 -10.59 -4.52 8.19
N ILE A 31 -10.05 -4.81 7.01
CA ILE A 31 -10.00 -6.16 6.45
C ILE A 31 -8.81 -6.93 7.02
N PHE A 32 -7.71 -6.23 7.30
CA PHE A 32 -6.44 -6.81 7.70
C PHE A 32 -6.48 -7.42 9.10
N TYR A 33 -7.17 -6.83 10.07
CA TYR A 33 -7.22 -7.30 11.46
C TYR A 33 -7.50 -8.79 11.62
N ARG A 34 -8.50 -9.32 10.91
CA ARG A 34 -8.82 -10.76 10.94
C ARG A 34 -7.63 -11.60 10.49
N TRP A 35 -6.97 -11.20 9.42
CA TRP A 35 -5.83 -11.94 8.86
C TRP A 35 -4.59 -11.84 9.72
N GLU A 36 -4.34 -10.69 10.35
CA GLU A 36 -3.25 -10.54 11.33
C GLU A 36 -3.37 -11.56 12.45
N SER A 37 -4.56 -11.67 13.06
CA SER A 37 -4.80 -12.61 14.16
C SER A 37 -4.52 -14.06 13.73
N ILE A 38 -4.95 -14.43 12.51
CA ILE A 38 -4.71 -15.76 11.94
C ILE A 38 -3.21 -16.00 11.73
N LEU A 39 -2.50 -15.05 11.12
CA LEU A 39 -1.06 -15.15 10.87
C LEU A 39 -0.26 -15.29 12.18
N ILE A 40 -0.64 -14.52 13.19
CA ILE A 40 0.01 -14.56 14.51
C ILE A 40 -0.26 -15.89 15.21
N VAL A 41 -1.51 -16.38 15.25
CA VAL A 41 -1.87 -17.66 15.87
C VAL A 41 -1.14 -18.82 15.20
N VAL A 42 -1.09 -18.83 13.86
CA VAL A 42 -0.34 -19.84 13.08
C VAL A 42 1.15 -19.78 13.42
N CYS A 43 1.74 -18.59 13.53
CA CYS A 43 3.13 -18.42 13.94
C CYS A 43 3.39 -18.99 15.33
N VAL A 44 2.57 -18.63 16.32
CA VAL A 44 2.72 -19.14 17.70
C VAL A 44 2.63 -20.65 17.74
N PHE A 45 1.68 -21.25 17.00
CA PHE A 45 1.54 -22.71 16.94
C PHE A 45 2.76 -23.38 16.28
N ILE A 46 3.24 -22.86 15.14
CA ILE A 46 4.37 -23.46 14.41
C ILE A 46 5.67 -23.32 15.21
N VAL A 47 5.93 -22.14 15.77
CA VAL A 47 7.12 -21.90 16.61
C VAL A 47 7.03 -22.70 17.90
N GLY A 48 5.86 -22.76 18.55
CA GLY A 48 5.63 -23.53 19.77
C GLY A 48 5.82 -25.04 19.54
N ALA A 49 5.28 -25.58 18.44
CA ALA A 49 5.47 -26.97 18.05
C ALA A 49 6.95 -27.27 17.74
N ASP A 50 7.66 -26.32 17.11
CA ASP A 50 9.09 -26.44 16.88
C ASP A 50 9.84 -26.50 18.21
N ILE A 51 9.61 -25.57 19.15
CA ILE A 51 10.24 -25.56 20.48
C ILE A 51 9.94 -26.86 21.26
N ALA A 52 8.70 -27.33 21.29
CA ALA A 52 8.31 -28.57 21.97
C ALA A 52 8.94 -29.83 21.33
N ALA A 53 9.13 -29.85 20.02
CA ALA A 53 9.84 -30.93 19.35
C ALA A 53 11.34 -30.93 19.70
N HIS A 54 11.93 -29.76 19.97
CA HIS A 54 13.32 -29.62 20.39
C HIS A 54 13.53 -30.00 21.86
N SER A 55 12.62 -29.64 22.77
CA SER A 55 12.76 -29.98 24.20
C SER A 55 12.68 -31.49 24.46
N ARG A 56 12.02 -32.25 23.58
CA ARG A 56 11.89 -33.72 23.67
C ARG A 56 13.08 -34.51 23.09
N LYS A 57 13.94 -33.89 22.29
CA LYS A 57 15.13 -34.55 21.72
C LYS A 57 16.38 -34.05 22.43
N ALA A 58 16.97 -34.89 23.28
CA ALA A 58 18.25 -34.63 23.95
C ALA A 58 19.43 -34.44 22.98
N ASP A 59 19.23 -34.69 21.68
CA ASP A 59 20.23 -34.52 20.64
C ASP A 59 20.25 -33.08 20.13
N THR A 60 21.20 -32.31 20.67
CA THR A 60 21.48 -30.90 20.37
C THR A 60 22.04 -30.65 18.95
N ARG A 61 21.97 -31.64 18.04
CA ARG A 61 22.47 -31.54 16.66
C ARG A 61 21.47 -30.82 15.73
N LEU A 62 21.32 -29.53 16.02
CA LEU A 62 21.29 -28.35 15.13
C LEU A 62 20.35 -28.38 13.91
N ARG A 63 19.04 -28.12 14.11
CA ARG A 63 18.29 -27.27 13.17
C ARG A 63 18.83 -25.85 13.26
N LYS A 64 18.90 -25.14 12.12
CA LYS A 64 19.23 -23.71 12.13
C LYS A 64 18.02 -22.97 12.71
N GLY A 65 18.21 -22.29 13.84
CA GLY A 65 17.20 -21.38 14.38
C GLY A 65 16.91 -20.23 13.40
N VAL A 66 15.75 -19.60 13.56
CA VAL A 66 15.38 -18.42 12.76
C VAL A 66 16.42 -17.31 13.00
N PRO A 67 17.01 -16.72 11.93
CA PRO A 67 17.95 -15.63 12.06
C PRO A 67 17.34 -14.44 12.82
N ALA A 68 18.12 -13.82 13.71
CA ALA A 68 17.69 -12.67 14.51
C ALA A 68 17.11 -11.51 13.66
N ALA A 69 17.56 -11.39 12.40
CA ALA A 69 17.09 -10.40 11.44
C ALA A 69 15.57 -10.43 11.21
N PHE A 70 14.96 -11.62 11.21
CA PHE A 70 13.50 -11.74 11.02
C PHE A 70 12.72 -11.22 12.24
N TYR A 71 13.27 -11.37 13.44
CA TYR A 71 12.72 -10.75 14.66
C TYR A 71 13.00 -9.24 14.72
N GLY A 72 13.94 -8.73 13.92
CA GLY A 72 14.19 -7.30 13.79
C GLY A 72 12.98 -6.52 13.25
N LEU A 73 12.08 -7.16 12.50
CA LEU A 73 10.81 -6.58 12.07
C LEU A 73 9.90 -6.23 13.27
N LEU A 74 10.00 -6.97 14.38
CA LEU A 74 9.30 -6.66 15.62
C LEU A 74 9.82 -5.38 16.26
N ALA A 75 11.09 -5.02 16.04
CA ALA A 75 11.62 -3.75 16.55
C ALA A 75 10.89 -2.55 15.91
N ILE A 76 10.51 -2.64 14.63
CA ILE A 76 9.72 -1.60 13.96
C ILE A 76 8.31 -1.53 14.58
N ALA A 77 7.66 -2.68 14.80
CA ALA A 77 6.36 -2.73 15.50
C ALA A 77 6.42 -2.10 16.91
N LEU A 78 7.50 -2.36 17.65
CA LEU A 78 7.71 -1.80 18.98
C LEU A 78 7.91 -0.28 18.94
N LEU A 79 8.54 0.26 17.90
CA LEU A 79 8.68 1.71 17.74
C LEU A 79 7.33 2.40 17.53
N TYR A 80 6.42 1.80 16.74
CA TYR A 80 5.04 2.29 16.63
C TYR A 80 4.28 2.20 17.96
N ALA A 81 4.48 1.14 18.74
CA ALA A 81 3.92 1.03 20.08
C ALA A 81 4.50 2.08 21.05
N VAL A 82 5.79 2.43 20.93
CA VAL A 82 6.42 3.50 21.72
C VAL A 82 5.90 4.88 21.30
N ALA A 83 5.62 5.09 20.02
CA ALA A 83 5.06 6.35 19.51
C ALA A 83 3.73 6.74 20.19
N LEU A 84 2.97 5.75 20.71
CA LEU A 84 1.76 5.99 21.49
C LEU A 84 1.98 6.84 22.76
N ILE A 85 3.21 6.88 23.29
CA ILE A 85 3.57 7.67 24.48
C ILE A 85 3.85 9.14 24.10
N HIS A 86 4.15 9.42 22.83
CA HIS A 86 4.63 10.72 22.34
C HIS A 86 3.56 11.54 21.61
N ARG A 87 2.28 11.42 22.02
CA ARG A 87 1.13 12.14 21.40
C ARG A 87 1.11 12.00 19.87
N PRO A 88 0.83 10.79 19.35
CA PRO A 88 0.83 10.56 17.91
C PRO A 88 -0.26 11.38 17.21
N ALA A 89 -0.09 11.61 15.91
CA ALA A 89 -1.09 12.22 15.03
C ALA A 89 -2.39 11.40 15.02
N SER A 90 -2.24 10.07 14.99
CA SER A 90 -3.32 9.10 15.16
C SER A 90 -2.88 7.97 16.08
N VAL A 91 -3.60 7.81 17.20
CA VAL A 91 -3.45 6.64 18.07
C VAL A 91 -3.84 5.37 17.32
N LEU A 92 -4.93 5.39 16.56
CA LEU A 92 -5.38 4.22 15.78
C LEU A 92 -4.35 3.85 14.71
N GLY A 93 -3.87 4.83 13.93
CA GLY A 93 -2.86 4.60 12.89
C GLY A 93 -1.57 4.00 13.44
N SER A 94 -1.14 4.46 14.61
CA SER A 94 0.02 3.88 15.31
C SER A 94 -0.21 2.43 15.76
N PHE A 95 -1.42 2.08 16.19
CA PHE A 95 -1.78 0.70 16.48
C PHE A 95 -1.83 -0.15 15.20
N ASP A 96 -2.45 0.35 14.14
CA ASP A 96 -2.59 -0.35 12.86
C ASP A 96 -1.21 -0.73 12.30
N GLU A 97 -0.27 0.22 12.28
CA GLU A 97 1.11 -0.07 11.87
C GLU A 97 1.83 -1.05 12.82
N ALA A 98 1.68 -0.90 14.14
CA ALA A 98 2.27 -1.86 15.08
C ALA A 98 1.76 -3.29 14.87
N LEU A 99 0.46 -3.45 14.58
CA LEU A 99 -0.16 -4.74 14.28
C LEU A 99 0.33 -5.29 12.93
N ARG A 100 0.43 -4.45 11.90
CA ARG A 100 1.00 -4.81 10.58
C ARG A 100 2.40 -5.36 10.68
N TRP A 101 3.32 -4.63 11.29
CA TRP A 101 4.72 -5.07 11.46
C TRP A 101 4.84 -6.34 12.32
N THR A 102 3.94 -6.53 13.28
CA THR A 102 3.86 -7.76 14.07
C THR A 102 3.39 -8.94 13.21
N ALA A 103 2.37 -8.76 12.37
CA ALA A 103 1.90 -9.78 11.44
C ALA A 103 2.96 -10.13 10.37
N TYR A 104 3.69 -9.14 9.84
CA TYR A 104 4.80 -9.36 8.92
C TYR A 104 5.93 -10.16 9.56
N THR A 105 6.26 -9.85 10.82
CA THR A 105 7.19 -10.65 11.62
C THR A 105 6.71 -12.10 11.76
N ALA A 106 5.46 -12.30 12.18
CA ALA A 106 4.86 -13.61 12.35
C ALA A 106 4.89 -14.44 11.06
N PHE A 107 4.55 -13.83 9.93
CA PHE A 107 4.59 -14.45 8.62
C PHE A 107 6.00 -14.87 8.22
N ALA A 108 6.99 -13.96 8.31
CA ALA A 108 8.36 -14.25 7.91
C ALA A 108 9.02 -15.33 8.78
N VAL A 109 8.80 -15.27 10.11
CA VAL A 109 9.26 -16.29 11.07
C VAL A 109 8.63 -17.64 10.77
N THR A 110 7.33 -17.67 10.43
CA THR A 110 6.61 -18.89 10.07
C THR A 110 7.19 -19.52 8.81
N LEU A 111 7.36 -18.74 7.74
CA LEU A 111 7.93 -19.21 6.49
C LEU A 111 9.34 -19.77 6.71
N TYR A 112 10.20 -19.05 7.43
CA TYR A 112 11.57 -19.52 7.68
C TYR A 112 11.58 -20.81 8.50
N SER A 113 10.81 -20.85 9.60
CA SER A 113 10.71 -22.00 10.49
C SER A 113 10.23 -23.25 9.75
N TRP A 114 9.27 -23.11 8.83
CA TRP A 114 8.76 -24.25 8.08
C TRP A 114 9.70 -24.67 6.95
N PHE A 115 10.08 -23.73 6.08
CA PHE A 115 10.75 -24.05 4.81
C PHE A 115 12.28 -24.11 4.90
N CYS A 116 12.91 -23.41 5.85
CA CYS A 116 14.37 -23.21 5.88
C CYS A 116 15.10 -23.88 7.06
N SER A 117 14.41 -24.18 8.16
CA SER A 117 15.04 -24.63 9.41
C SER A 117 15.71 -26.01 9.36
N SER A 118 15.43 -26.84 8.36
CA SER A 118 16.01 -28.18 8.24
C SER A 118 17.52 -28.13 7.94
N SER A 119 18.30 -28.90 8.71
CA SER A 119 19.74 -29.09 8.47
C SER A 119 20.03 -29.98 7.26
N ASP A 120 19.13 -30.92 6.95
CA ASP A 120 19.19 -31.74 5.74
C ASP A 120 18.94 -30.87 4.50
N THR A 121 19.96 -30.75 3.66
CA THR A 121 19.94 -29.93 2.46
C THR A 121 18.95 -30.43 1.40
N THR A 122 18.71 -31.75 1.35
CA THR A 122 17.79 -32.37 0.40
C THR A 122 16.36 -32.06 0.79
N VAL A 123 16.03 -32.22 2.08
CA VAL A 123 14.72 -31.85 2.64
C VAL A 123 14.49 -30.35 2.48
N ARG A 124 15.47 -29.51 2.83
CA ARG A 124 15.35 -28.05 2.68
C ARG A 124 15.11 -27.65 1.22
N ARG A 125 15.86 -28.20 0.28
CA ARG A 125 15.66 -27.95 -1.16
C ARG A 125 14.26 -28.37 -1.60
N HIS A 126 13.77 -29.52 -1.15
CA HIS A 126 12.41 -29.96 -1.46
C HIS A 126 11.35 -29.01 -0.92
N ARG A 127 11.51 -28.53 0.33
CA ARG A 127 10.61 -27.54 0.94
C ARG A 127 10.62 -26.21 0.18
N LEU A 128 11.79 -25.70 -0.18
CA LEU A 128 11.92 -24.47 -0.95
C LEU A 128 11.32 -24.56 -2.35
N LYS A 129 11.33 -25.74 -2.99
CA LYS A 129 10.60 -25.96 -4.25
C LYS A 129 9.09 -25.75 -4.07
N TRP A 130 8.52 -26.24 -2.98
CA TRP A 130 7.11 -26.00 -2.66
C TRP A 130 6.82 -24.54 -2.33
N LEU A 131 7.72 -23.85 -1.61
CA LEU A 131 7.57 -22.40 -1.39
C LEU A 131 7.63 -21.61 -2.71
N SER A 132 8.54 -21.97 -3.61
CA SER A 132 8.58 -21.40 -4.97
C SER A 132 7.28 -21.62 -5.72
N ALA A 133 6.72 -22.84 -5.65
CA ALA A 133 5.42 -23.15 -6.27
C ALA A 133 4.28 -22.30 -5.67
N ALA A 134 4.29 -22.06 -4.34
CA ALA A 134 3.31 -21.19 -3.69
C ALA A 134 3.39 -19.74 -4.19
N ILE A 135 4.61 -19.20 -4.30
CA ILE A 135 4.86 -17.84 -4.82
C ILE A 135 4.42 -17.75 -6.28
N GLN A 136 4.75 -18.75 -7.11
CA GLN A 136 4.29 -18.83 -8.50
C GLN A 136 2.76 -18.92 -8.60
N GLY A 137 2.10 -19.66 -7.72
CA GLY A 137 0.64 -19.76 -7.65
C GLY A 137 -0.02 -18.42 -7.32
N SER A 138 0.55 -17.66 -6.39
CA SER A 138 0.10 -16.28 -6.13
C SER A 138 0.30 -15.38 -7.34
N GLY A 139 1.46 -15.46 -8.02
CA GLY A 139 1.73 -14.68 -9.22
C GLY A 139 0.76 -15.00 -10.36
N ALA A 140 0.49 -16.29 -10.57
CA ALA A 140 -0.50 -16.74 -11.54
C ALA A 140 -1.88 -16.14 -11.21
N PHE A 141 -2.36 -16.26 -9.98
CA PHE A 141 -3.65 -15.69 -9.55
C PHE A 141 -3.74 -14.18 -9.82
N VAL A 142 -2.73 -13.41 -9.39
CA VAL A 142 -2.74 -11.94 -9.54
C VAL A 142 -2.67 -11.51 -10.99
N ILE A 143 -1.76 -12.09 -11.77
CA ILE A 143 -1.48 -11.67 -13.14
C ILE A 143 -2.61 -12.12 -14.08
N THR A 144 -3.03 -13.39 -14.00
CA THR A 144 -4.10 -13.88 -14.87
C THR A 144 -5.46 -13.31 -14.45
N GLY A 145 -5.70 -13.08 -13.16
CA GLY A 145 -6.89 -12.40 -12.67
C GLY A 145 -6.98 -10.96 -13.19
N ALA A 146 -5.87 -10.23 -13.21
CA ALA A 146 -5.82 -8.88 -13.79
C ALA A 146 -6.09 -8.90 -15.31
N ILE A 147 -5.50 -9.84 -16.07
CA ILE A 147 -5.78 -10.00 -17.50
C ILE A 147 -7.25 -10.37 -17.73
N ALA A 148 -7.80 -11.30 -16.93
CA ALA A 148 -9.21 -11.68 -17.03
C ALA A 148 -10.14 -10.47 -16.78
N GLY A 149 -9.78 -9.59 -15.84
CA GLY A 149 -10.46 -8.31 -15.65
C GLY A 149 -10.37 -7.39 -16.86
N TRP A 150 -9.16 -7.22 -17.41
CA TRP A 150 -8.94 -6.42 -18.63
C TRP A 150 -9.78 -6.91 -19.83
N MET A 151 -9.86 -8.23 -19.99
CA MET A 151 -10.60 -8.89 -21.06
C MET A 151 -12.12 -8.93 -20.82
N GLY A 152 -12.60 -8.48 -19.66
CA GLY A 152 -14.02 -8.50 -19.28
C GLY A 152 -14.53 -9.89 -18.86
N TRP A 153 -13.65 -10.85 -18.57
CA TRP A 153 -14.03 -12.21 -18.14
C TRP A 153 -14.34 -12.29 -16.64
N VAL A 154 -13.80 -11.36 -15.85
CA VAL A 154 -14.03 -11.26 -14.40
C VAL A 154 -14.38 -9.82 -14.06
N ALA A 155 -15.44 -9.65 -13.28
CA ALA A 155 -15.79 -8.36 -12.70
C ALA A 155 -15.15 -8.22 -11.31
N PHE A 156 -14.47 -7.11 -11.08
CA PHE A 156 -13.97 -6.69 -9.78
C PHE A 156 -14.01 -5.16 -9.72
N PRO A 157 -14.39 -4.54 -8.58
CA PRO A 157 -14.53 -3.09 -8.50
C PRO A 157 -13.25 -2.38 -8.96
N GLU A 158 -13.36 -1.39 -9.84
CA GLU A 158 -12.24 -0.55 -10.33
C GLU A 158 -11.00 -1.34 -10.80
N ILE A 159 -11.19 -2.57 -11.31
CA ILE A 159 -10.10 -3.41 -11.84
C ILE A 159 -9.41 -2.77 -13.05
N ILE A 160 -10.12 -1.89 -13.75
CA ILE A 160 -9.63 -1.01 -14.80
C ILE A 160 -9.91 0.43 -14.36
N MET A 161 -8.90 1.29 -14.40
CA MET A 161 -9.03 2.72 -14.19
C MET A 161 -9.16 3.43 -15.54
N THR A 162 -10.30 4.05 -15.81
CA THR A 162 -10.54 4.87 -17.00
C THR A 162 -10.29 6.34 -16.70
N THR A 163 -9.75 7.08 -17.68
CA THR A 163 -9.50 8.51 -17.55
C THR A 163 -9.45 9.19 -18.90
N GLY A 164 -10.09 10.36 -19.00
CA GLY A 164 -9.97 11.25 -20.16
C GLY A 164 -8.67 12.08 -20.17
N ASP A 165 -7.88 12.03 -19.10
CA ASP A 165 -6.61 12.76 -19.03
C ASP A 165 -5.49 11.97 -19.71
N ALA A 166 -5.09 12.44 -20.89
CA ALA A 166 -3.99 11.90 -21.68
C ALA A 166 -2.63 11.91 -20.95
N ARG A 167 -2.50 12.65 -19.82
CA ARG A 167 -1.32 12.62 -18.94
C ARG A 167 -1.29 11.37 -18.07
N LEU A 168 -2.45 10.89 -17.64
CA LEU A 168 -2.61 9.74 -16.75
C LEU A 168 -2.60 8.42 -17.52
N SER A 169 -3.33 8.31 -18.64
CA SER A 169 -3.32 7.14 -19.53
C SER A 169 -3.13 7.58 -20.97
N ALA A 170 -2.35 6.81 -21.74
CA ALA A 170 -2.19 7.03 -23.17
C ALA A 170 -3.36 6.52 -23.99
N VAL A 171 -3.98 5.44 -23.53
CA VAL A 171 -5.06 4.78 -24.24
C VAL A 171 -6.43 5.22 -23.71
N GLY A 172 -6.47 5.79 -22.50
CA GLY A 172 -7.69 6.17 -21.78
C GLY A 172 -8.10 5.16 -20.70
N ALA A 173 -7.37 4.04 -20.59
CA ALA A 173 -7.58 3.00 -19.58
C ALA A 173 -6.24 2.45 -19.07
N ARG A 174 -6.19 2.09 -17.79
CA ARG A 174 -5.03 1.47 -17.13
C ARG A 174 -5.47 0.26 -16.33
N LEU A 175 -4.70 -0.81 -16.40
CA LEU A 175 -4.97 -2.01 -15.63
C LEU A 175 -4.56 -1.82 -14.16
N SER A 176 -5.54 -1.89 -13.26
CA SER A 176 -5.37 -1.72 -11.81
C SER A 176 -5.31 -3.06 -11.06
N GLY A 177 -5.94 -4.11 -11.61
CA GLY A 177 -6.00 -5.43 -10.99
C GLY A 177 -6.79 -5.45 -9.68
N PHE A 178 -6.65 -6.52 -8.90
CA PHE A 178 -7.33 -6.64 -7.60
C PHE A 178 -6.92 -5.56 -6.59
N MET A 179 -5.73 -4.98 -6.76
CA MET A 179 -5.20 -3.94 -5.87
C MET A 179 -5.78 -2.56 -6.15
N GLN A 180 -6.54 -2.37 -7.26
CA GLN A 180 -7.11 -1.09 -7.67
C GLN A 180 -6.07 0.04 -7.84
N TYR A 181 -4.80 -0.30 -7.96
CA TYR A 181 -3.72 0.67 -8.06
C TYR A 181 -2.71 0.26 -9.16
N PRO A 182 -2.80 0.83 -10.37
CA PRO A 182 -1.98 0.43 -11.52
C PRO A 182 -0.47 0.49 -11.24
N ASN A 183 -0.01 1.47 -10.47
CA ASN A 183 1.42 1.63 -10.19
C ASN A 183 1.97 0.46 -9.37
N PHE A 184 1.23 0.04 -8.33
CA PHE A 184 1.62 -1.11 -7.52
C PHE A 184 1.50 -2.43 -8.28
N LEU A 185 0.41 -2.62 -9.06
CA LEU A 185 0.30 -3.81 -9.92
C LEU A 185 1.45 -3.90 -10.92
N GLY A 186 1.88 -2.77 -11.49
CA GLY A 186 3.06 -2.71 -12.37
C GLY A 186 4.33 -3.18 -11.67
N ALA A 187 4.58 -2.72 -10.43
CA ALA A 187 5.74 -3.16 -9.65
C ALA A 187 5.68 -4.67 -9.33
N VAL A 188 4.51 -5.19 -8.97
CA VAL A 188 4.27 -6.63 -8.75
C VAL A 188 4.54 -7.44 -10.01
N ALA A 189 3.99 -7.01 -11.16
CA ALA A 189 4.18 -7.69 -12.44
C ALA A 189 5.65 -7.68 -12.87
N GLY A 190 6.35 -6.55 -12.68
CA GLY A 190 7.79 -6.43 -12.93
C GLY A 190 8.63 -7.36 -12.05
N ALA A 191 8.31 -7.44 -10.75
CA ALA A 191 8.99 -8.35 -9.83
C ALA A 191 8.74 -9.83 -10.19
N TYR A 192 7.50 -10.20 -10.50
CA TYR A 192 7.17 -11.56 -10.97
C TYR A 192 7.82 -11.90 -12.32
N LEU A 193 7.91 -10.94 -13.24
CA LEU A 193 8.61 -11.13 -14.51
C LEU A 193 10.06 -11.55 -14.29
N LEU A 194 10.81 -10.82 -13.45
CA LEU A 194 12.20 -11.18 -13.12
C LEU A 194 12.27 -12.52 -12.38
N PHE A 195 11.32 -12.81 -11.50
CA PHE A 195 11.23 -14.10 -10.81
C PHE A 195 11.04 -15.27 -11.80
N TYR A 196 10.09 -15.18 -12.73
CA TYR A 196 9.86 -16.22 -13.75
C TYR A 196 11.05 -16.39 -14.69
N LEU A 197 11.69 -15.30 -15.12
CA LEU A 197 12.93 -15.37 -15.93
C LEU A 197 14.07 -16.07 -15.18
N LEU A 198 14.23 -15.82 -13.88
CA LEU A 198 15.22 -16.52 -13.04
C LEU A 198 14.91 -18.01 -12.92
N LEU A 199 13.63 -18.40 -12.81
CA LEU A 199 13.23 -19.81 -12.81
C LEU A 199 13.56 -20.49 -14.14
N LEU A 200 13.33 -19.83 -15.28
CA LEU A 200 13.67 -20.36 -16.61
C LEU A 200 15.18 -20.62 -16.78
N ILE A 201 16.03 -19.79 -16.20
CA ILE A 201 17.49 -19.98 -16.24
C ILE A 201 17.93 -21.19 -15.39
N ARG A 202 17.29 -21.37 -14.23
CA ARG A 202 17.70 -22.35 -13.22
C ARG A 202 17.16 -23.73 -13.45
N GLU A 203 15.97 -23.84 -14.04
CA GLU A 203 15.28 -25.11 -14.18
C GLU A 203 15.80 -25.93 -15.36
N LYS A 204 16.91 -26.63 -15.13
CA LYS A 204 17.61 -27.38 -16.18
C LYS A 204 17.02 -28.77 -16.42
N ALA A 205 16.36 -29.37 -15.43
CA ALA A 205 15.95 -30.78 -15.46
C ALA A 205 14.43 -31.01 -15.57
N SER A 206 13.58 -30.22 -14.92
CA SER A 206 12.12 -30.43 -14.96
C SER A 206 11.49 -29.72 -16.16
N VAL A 207 10.80 -30.47 -17.01
CA VAL A 207 9.99 -29.90 -18.11
C VAL A 207 8.77 -29.16 -17.56
N SER A 208 8.06 -29.74 -16.58
CA SER A 208 6.85 -29.13 -16.00
C SER A 208 7.14 -27.81 -15.29
N SER A 209 8.23 -27.74 -14.52
CA SER A 209 8.61 -26.51 -13.80
C SER A 209 9.08 -25.42 -14.78
N PHE A 210 9.72 -25.81 -15.89
CA PHE A 210 10.07 -24.87 -16.96
C PHE A 210 8.83 -24.33 -17.68
N ILE A 211 7.89 -25.21 -18.06
CA ILE A 211 6.65 -24.80 -18.73
C ILE A 211 5.84 -23.87 -17.81
N GLY A 212 5.75 -24.20 -16.52
CA GLY A 212 5.08 -23.35 -15.53
C GLY A 212 5.70 -21.95 -15.45
N ALA A 213 7.03 -21.86 -15.37
CA ALA A 213 7.73 -20.57 -15.38
C ALA A 213 7.52 -19.82 -16.72
N ALA A 214 7.62 -20.51 -17.86
CA ALA A 214 7.47 -19.90 -19.19
C ALA A 214 6.05 -19.35 -19.40
N ALA A 215 5.04 -20.08 -18.93
CA ALA A 215 3.64 -19.66 -18.98
C ALA A 215 3.37 -18.39 -18.15
N GLY A 216 4.18 -18.11 -17.12
CA GLY A 216 4.08 -16.89 -16.32
C GLY A 216 4.73 -15.65 -16.93
N VAL A 217 5.69 -15.81 -17.86
CA VAL A 217 6.47 -14.68 -18.41
C VAL A 217 5.62 -13.76 -19.29
N LEU A 218 4.92 -14.30 -20.29
CA LEU A 218 4.11 -13.49 -21.20
C LEU A 218 3.02 -12.69 -20.46
N PRO A 219 2.19 -13.32 -19.60
CA PRO A 219 1.22 -12.59 -18.79
C PRO A 219 1.84 -11.48 -17.93
N ALA A 220 3.01 -11.71 -17.33
CA ALA A 220 3.69 -10.70 -16.51
C ALA A 220 4.11 -9.48 -17.33
N VAL A 221 4.66 -9.67 -18.54
CA VAL A 221 5.00 -8.55 -19.45
C VAL A 221 3.73 -7.82 -19.88
N LEU A 222 2.67 -8.55 -20.24
CA LEU A 222 1.40 -7.96 -20.66
C LEU A 222 0.81 -7.06 -19.56
N VAL A 223 0.70 -7.56 -18.33
CA VAL A 223 0.21 -6.76 -17.19
C VAL A 223 1.11 -5.56 -16.93
N LEU A 224 2.44 -5.74 -16.94
CA LEU A 224 3.38 -4.65 -16.76
C LEU A 224 3.11 -3.52 -17.78
N LEU A 225 2.90 -3.85 -19.06
CA LEU A 225 2.58 -2.86 -20.11
C LEU A 225 1.19 -2.22 -19.93
N LEU A 226 0.15 -3.01 -19.64
CA LEU A 226 -1.23 -2.53 -19.48
C LEU A 226 -1.42 -1.60 -18.26
N THR A 227 -0.54 -1.67 -17.26
CA THR A 227 -0.60 -0.76 -16.10
C THR A 227 -0.20 0.68 -16.42
N GLU A 228 0.52 0.90 -17.54
CA GLU A 228 1.17 2.18 -17.90
C GLU A 228 2.03 2.79 -16.76
N SER A 229 2.53 1.96 -15.82
CA SER A 229 3.36 2.43 -14.71
C SER A 229 4.81 2.67 -15.15
N ARG A 230 5.13 3.92 -15.47
CA ARG A 230 6.48 4.33 -15.94
C ARG A 230 7.55 4.08 -14.88
N GLY A 231 7.22 4.32 -13.61
CA GLY A 231 8.09 3.99 -12.48
C GLY A 231 8.41 2.49 -12.46
N ALA A 232 7.40 1.63 -12.62
CA ALA A 232 7.59 0.19 -12.63
C ALA A 232 8.39 -0.28 -13.86
N TRP A 233 8.17 0.29 -15.04
CA TRP A 233 8.94 -0.03 -16.24
C TRP A 233 10.42 0.29 -16.05
N LEU A 234 10.73 1.51 -15.60
CA LEU A 234 12.09 1.96 -15.37
C LEU A 234 12.79 1.10 -14.31
N VAL A 235 12.15 0.89 -13.17
CA VAL A 235 12.72 0.11 -12.07
C VAL A 235 12.91 -1.36 -12.47
N THR A 236 11.97 -1.95 -13.21
CA THR A 236 12.11 -3.32 -13.74
C THR A 236 13.27 -3.41 -14.73
N ALA A 237 13.45 -2.41 -15.59
CA ALA A 237 14.59 -2.34 -16.52
C ALA A 237 15.93 -2.20 -15.76
N LEU A 238 16.00 -1.35 -14.73
CA LEU A 238 17.19 -1.21 -13.88
C LEU A 238 17.54 -2.51 -13.15
N ALA A 239 16.55 -3.16 -12.55
CA ALA A 239 16.72 -4.48 -11.94
C ALA A 239 17.14 -5.52 -13.00
N TRP A 240 16.59 -5.46 -14.21
CA TRP A 240 17.00 -6.34 -15.31
C TRP A 240 18.46 -6.17 -15.72
N VAL A 241 18.96 -4.93 -15.77
CA VAL A 241 20.40 -4.62 -15.98
C VAL A 241 21.23 -5.21 -14.84
N GLY A 242 20.75 -5.14 -13.59
CA GLY A 242 21.38 -5.83 -12.46
C GLY A 242 21.56 -7.33 -12.70
N GLY A 243 20.63 -7.97 -13.42
CA GLY A 243 20.76 -9.37 -13.85
C GLY A 243 21.97 -9.63 -14.74
N LEU A 244 22.28 -8.72 -15.67
CA LEU A 244 23.48 -8.83 -16.52
C LEU A 244 24.78 -8.75 -15.73
N LEU A 245 24.78 -8.00 -14.61
CA LEU A 245 25.95 -7.88 -13.74
C LEU A 245 26.11 -9.13 -12.85
N LEU A 246 25.02 -9.64 -12.29
CA LEU A 246 25.04 -10.73 -11.30
C LEU A 246 25.10 -12.14 -11.89
N LEU A 247 24.51 -12.39 -13.07
CA LEU A 247 24.49 -13.72 -13.69
C LEU A 247 25.86 -14.11 -14.25
N ARG A 248 26.13 -15.41 -14.42
CA ARG A 248 27.39 -15.91 -15.03
C ARG A 248 27.29 -15.95 -16.56
N SER A 249 28.42 -16.06 -17.27
CA SER A 249 28.48 -15.95 -18.75
C SER A 249 27.39 -16.71 -19.51
N LYS A 250 27.17 -18.00 -19.21
CA LYS A 250 26.12 -18.79 -19.88
C LYS A 250 24.70 -18.34 -19.50
N GLU A 251 24.48 -18.03 -18.23
CA GLU A 251 23.19 -17.57 -17.71
C GLU A 251 22.83 -16.18 -18.25
N ARG A 252 23.82 -15.30 -18.48
CA ARG A 252 23.65 -13.99 -19.12
C ARG A 252 23.12 -14.11 -20.54
N VAL A 253 23.63 -15.06 -21.32
CA VAL A 253 23.14 -15.30 -22.69
C VAL A 253 21.69 -15.79 -22.65
N THR A 254 21.38 -16.74 -21.77
CA THR A 254 20.00 -17.22 -21.58
C THR A 254 19.06 -16.10 -21.12
N TRP A 255 19.51 -15.24 -20.21
CA TRP A 255 18.76 -14.06 -19.74
C TRP A 255 18.39 -13.12 -20.87
N LEU A 256 19.35 -12.75 -21.73
CA LEU A 256 19.12 -11.87 -22.87
C LEU A 256 18.12 -12.48 -23.87
N ILE A 257 18.25 -13.76 -24.19
CA ILE A 257 17.39 -14.45 -25.16
C ILE A 257 15.95 -14.56 -24.65
N PHE A 258 15.76 -15.04 -23.42
CA PHE A 258 14.43 -15.22 -22.87
C PHE A 258 13.75 -13.88 -22.60
N SER A 259 14.48 -12.88 -22.11
CA SER A 259 13.89 -11.54 -21.94
C SER A 259 13.59 -10.84 -23.27
N GLY A 260 14.43 -11.01 -24.30
CA GLY A 260 14.15 -10.50 -25.65
C GLY A 260 12.90 -11.13 -26.25
N TRP A 261 12.75 -12.45 -26.13
CA TRP A 261 11.53 -13.15 -26.55
C TRP A 261 10.29 -12.72 -25.75
N ALA A 262 10.45 -12.48 -24.44
CA ALA A 262 9.39 -11.96 -23.58
C ALA A 262 8.91 -10.57 -24.02
N LEU A 263 9.82 -9.67 -24.40
CA LEU A 263 9.48 -8.34 -24.90
C LEU A 263 8.72 -8.40 -26.24
N ILE A 264 9.18 -9.23 -27.18
CA ILE A 264 8.52 -9.39 -28.49
C ILE A 264 7.10 -9.92 -28.32
N SER A 265 6.96 -11.04 -27.61
CA SER A 265 5.67 -11.69 -27.40
C SER A 265 4.73 -10.85 -26.53
N GLY A 266 5.26 -10.16 -25.51
CA GLY A 266 4.50 -9.23 -24.67
C GLY A 266 4.03 -7.97 -25.42
N GLY A 267 4.87 -7.39 -26.27
CA GLY A 267 4.48 -6.25 -27.11
C GLY A 267 3.40 -6.62 -28.14
N ALA A 268 3.51 -7.82 -28.74
CA ALA A 268 2.47 -8.37 -29.61
C ALA A 268 1.15 -8.60 -28.86
N ALA A 269 1.21 -9.21 -27.67
CA ALA A 269 0.03 -9.43 -26.83
C ALA A 269 -0.62 -8.10 -26.39
N TYR A 270 0.19 -7.10 -26.01
CA TYR A 270 -0.31 -5.77 -25.67
C TYR A 270 -1.09 -5.17 -26.84
N ARG A 271 -0.49 -5.10 -28.04
CA ARG A 271 -1.17 -4.61 -29.25
C ARG A 271 -2.47 -5.35 -29.54
N ALA A 272 -2.50 -6.67 -29.33
CA ALA A 272 -3.66 -7.50 -29.57
C ALA A 272 -4.84 -7.17 -28.66
N VAL A 273 -4.62 -6.67 -27.44
CA VAL A 273 -5.69 -6.53 -26.43
C VAL A 273 -5.80 -5.13 -25.82
N VAL A 274 -4.97 -4.17 -26.21
CA VAL A 274 -4.93 -2.83 -25.61
C VAL A 274 -6.27 -2.08 -25.68
N HIS A 275 -7.11 -2.38 -26.69
CA HIS A 275 -8.44 -1.76 -26.82
C HIS A 275 -9.55 -2.53 -26.11
N ALA A 276 -9.28 -3.73 -25.55
CA ALA A 276 -10.27 -4.50 -24.79
C ALA A 276 -10.65 -3.78 -23.49
N GLY A 277 -9.67 -3.25 -22.76
CA GLY A 277 -9.91 -2.58 -21.50
C GLY A 277 -10.70 -1.27 -21.60
N LEU A 278 -10.69 -0.60 -22.76
CA LEU A 278 -11.50 0.60 -22.99
C LEU A 278 -12.99 0.28 -23.03
N ARG A 279 -13.37 -0.78 -23.75
CA ARG A 279 -14.76 -1.21 -23.87
C ARG A 279 -15.28 -1.86 -22.58
N SER A 280 -14.39 -2.52 -21.84
CA SER A 280 -14.68 -3.02 -20.49
C SER A 280 -14.87 -1.90 -19.45
N GLY A 281 -14.39 -0.67 -19.72
CA GLY A 281 -14.29 0.42 -18.74
C GLY A 281 -15.44 1.45 -18.76
N ASP A 282 -16.37 1.37 -19.71
CA ASP A 282 -17.49 2.33 -19.89
C ASP A 282 -18.68 2.12 -18.92
N ALA A 283 -18.48 1.43 -17.79
CA ALA A 283 -19.48 1.31 -16.72
C ALA A 283 -19.48 2.55 -15.80
N GLY A 284 -19.57 3.73 -16.40
CA GLY A 284 -19.72 5.02 -15.71
C GLY A 284 -21.17 5.30 -15.34
N ASP A 285 -21.82 4.42 -14.57
CA ASP A 285 -22.88 4.81 -13.64
C ASP A 285 -23.18 3.64 -12.69
N GLY A 286 -23.37 3.92 -11.41
CA GLY A 286 -23.44 2.96 -10.28
C GLY A 286 -24.59 1.96 -10.30
N THR A 287 -25.20 1.67 -11.45
CA THR A 287 -26.15 0.59 -11.64
C THR A 287 -25.47 -0.58 -12.33
N SER A 288 -25.36 -1.69 -11.61
CA SER A 288 -25.01 -3.01 -12.11
C SER A 288 -25.74 -3.35 -13.42
N LYS A 289 -25.06 -3.14 -14.55
CA LYS A 289 -25.29 -3.87 -15.79
C LYS A 289 -23.97 -4.51 -16.18
N PHE A 290 -24.03 -5.81 -16.37
CA PHE A 290 -22.92 -6.66 -16.78
C PHE A 290 -22.11 -5.99 -17.89
N VAL A 291 -20.78 -6.04 -17.73
CA VAL A 291 -19.76 -5.78 -18.76
C VAL A 291 -20.25 -6.39 -20.09
N GLN A 292 -20.77 -5.57 -21.00
CA GLN A 292 -21.37 -6.10 -22.24
C GLN A 292 -20.42 -6.07 -23.43
N ASP A 293 -19.33 -5.31 -23.39
CA ASP A 293 -18.33 -5.29 -24.47
C ASP A 293 -16.92 -5.53 -23.94
N GLY A 294 -16.67 -6.73 -23.39
CA GLY A 294 -15.29 -7.18 -23.09
C GLY A 294 -14.44 -7.35 -24.36
N ALA A 295 -13.36 -8.13 -24.26
CA ALA A 295 -12.57 -8.47 -25.44
C ALA A 295 -13.41 -9.19 -26.51
N THR A 296 -13.21 -8.85 -27.78
CA THR A 296 -13.85 -9.56 -28.89
C THR A 296 -13.35 -11.00 -28.97
N SER A 297 -14.09 -11.87 -29.65
CA SER A 297 -13.62 -13.24 -29.94
C SER A 297 -12.30 -13.24 -30.71
N GLN A 298 -12.08 -12.26 -31.60
CA GLN A 298 -10.84 -12.12 -32.37
C GLN A 298 -9.65 -11.79 -31.46
N GLU A 299 -9.79 -10.84 -30.55
CA GLU A 299 -8.72 -10.46 -29.60
C GLU A 299 -8.41 -11.60 -28.63
N THR A 300 -9.44 -12.32 -28.18
CA THR A 300 -9.29 -13.49 -27.32
C THR A 300 -8.51 -14.60 -28.04
N VAL A 301 -8.91 -14.95 -29.26
CA VAL A 301 -8.21 -15.95 -30.08
C VAL A 301 -6.78 -15.50 -30.35
N LEU A 302 -6.56 -14.24 -30.69
CA LEU A 302 -5.22 -13.69 -30.95
C LEU A 302 -4.33 -13.77 -29.71
N LEU A 303 -4.84 -13.42 -28.52
CA LEU A 303 -4.10 -13.55 -27.26
C LEU A 303 -3.71 -15.01 -26.98
N ILE A 304 -4.62 -15.96 -27.19
CA ILE A 304 -4.36 -17.39 -27.01
C ILE A 304 -3.29 -17.88 -27.99
N LEU A 305 -3.39 -17.51 -29.27
CA LEU A 305 -2.41 -17.87 -30.30
C LEU A 305 -1.03 -17.30 -29.97
N ILE A 306 -0.95 -16.04 -29.53
CA ILE A 306 0.30 -15.42 -29.07
C ILE A 306 0.83 -16.16 -27.84
N GLY A 307 -0.03 -16.57 -26.90
CA GLY A 307 0.34 -17.37 -25.73
C GLY A 307 0.96 -18.71 -26.09
N VAL A 308 0.34 -19.46 -26.99
CA VAL A 308 0.85 -20.74 -27.50
C VAL A 308 2.18 -20.54 -28.25
N ALA A 309 2.24 -19.54 -29.13
CA ALA A 309 3.46 -19.20 -29.87
C ALA A 309 4.61 -18.79 -28.93
N ALA A 310 4.32 -18.00 -27.88
CA ALA A 310 5.30 -17.60 -26.88
C ALA A 310 5.86 -18.81 -26.14
N LEU A 311 5.01 -19.74 -25.70
CA LEU A 311 5.43 -20.95 -25.03
C LEU A 311 6.28 -21.85 -25.95
N ALA A 312 5.85 -22.03 -27.20
CA ALA A 312 6.60 -22.76 -28.22
C ALA A 312 7.96 -22.11 -28.50
N GLY A 313 8.03 -20.78 -28.50
CA GLY A 313 9.28 -20.04 -28.63
C GLY A 313 10.24 -20.29 -27.47
N PHE A 314 9.76 -20.25 -26.21
CA PHE A 314 10.59 -20.56 -25.05
C PHE A 314 11.14 -21.98 -25.09
N THR A 315 10.32 -22.97 -25.46
CA THR A 315 10.75 -24.38 -25.56
C THR A 315 11.74 -24.57 -26.70
N ALA A 316 11.52 -23.95 -27.87
CA ALA A 316 12.44 -23.97 -29.00
C ALA A 316 13.80 -23.33 -28.65
N LEU A 317 13.80 -22.17 -27.99
CA LEU A 317 15.01 -21.48 -27.53
C LEU A 317 15.80 -22.32 -26.52
N ARG A 318 15.11 -22.99 -25.57
CA ARG A 318 15.74 -23.95 -24.64
C ARG A 318 16.38 -25.12 -25.39
N TRP A 319 15.68 -25.69 -26.36
CA TRP A 319 16.18 -26.79 -27.18
C TRP A 319 17.41 -26.38 -28.01
N MET A 320 17.42 -25.17 -28.57
CA MET A 320 18.58 -24.63 -29.29
C MET A 320 19.79 -24.42 -28.37
N GLN A 321 19.58 -23.95 -27.13
CA GLN A 321 20.66 -23.81 -26.14
C GLN A 321 21.26 -25.18 -25.77
N ALA A 322 20.43 -26.21 -25.61
CA ALA A 322 20.90 -27.57 -25.30
C ALA A 322 21.80 -28.17 -26.39
N ARG A 323 21.67 -27.71 -27.66
CA ARG A 323 22.50 -28.14 -28.80
C ARG A 323 23.81 -27.35 -28.98
N GLY A 324 24.21 -26.53 -28.00
CA GLY A 324 25.52 -25.88 -28.01
C GLY A 324 25.66 -24.68 -28.96
N ARG A 325 24.56 -24.13 -29.48
CA ARG A 325 24.57 -22.96 -30.38
C ARG A 325 24.77 -21.61 -29.66
N GLU A 326 25.45 -21.61 -28.51
CA GLU A 326 25.57 -20.46 -27.59
C GLU A 326 26.20 -19.21 -28.24
N GLN A 327 27.19 -19.37 -29.14
CA GLN A 327 27.84 -18.25 -29.82
C GLN A 327 26.93 -17.55 -30.84
N LEU A 328 26.20 -18.31 -31.66
CA LEU A 328 25.17 -17.81 -32.59
C LEU A 328 24.04 -17.12 -31.81
N LEU A 329 23.59 -17.77 -30.73
CA LEU A 329 22.57 -17.26 -29.84
C LEU A 329 22.99 -15.98 -29.11
N SER A 330 24.27 -15.78 -28.76
CA SER A 330 24.73 -14.55 -28.11
C SER A 330 24.75 -13.33 -29.05
N ARG A 331 25.06 -13.53 -30.33
CA ARG A 331 24.99 -12.47 -31.37
C ARG A 331 23.55 -12.12 -31.71
N ILE A 332 22.70 -13.14 -31.76
CA ILE A 332 21.25 -12.98 -31.94
C ILE A 332 20.59 -12.38 -30.68
N ALA A 333 21.12 -12.61 -29.48
CA ALA A 333 20.49 -12.15 -28.24
C ALA A 333 20.37 -10.62 -28.18
N TRP A 334 21.43 -9.90 -28.53
CA TRP A 334 21.36 -8.43 -28.63
C TRP A 334 20.50 -7.99 -29.81
N GLY A 335 20.53 -8.70 -30.93
CA GLY A 335 19.64 -8.43 -32.08
C GLY A 335 18.16 -8.61 -31.74
N CYS A 336 17.79 -9.67 -31.03
CA CYS A 336 16.44 -9.94 -30.53
C CYS A 336 16.02 -8.96 -29.44
N TRP A 337 16.95 -8.52 -28.60
CA TRP A 337 16.66 -7.54 -27.55
C TRP A 337 16.51 -6.14 -28.13
N LEU A 338 17.37 -5.73 -29.07
CA LEU A 338 17.24 -4.49 -29.84
C LEU A 338 15.98 -4.50 -30.71
N ALA A 339 15.67 -5.62 -31.38
CA ALA A 339 14.42 -5.79 -32.11
C ALA A 339 13.20 -5.82 -31.18
N GLY A 340 13.34 -6.37 -29.97
CA GLY A 340 12.30 -6.37 -28.93
C GLY A 340 12.07 -4.98 -28.35
N LEU A 341 13.13 -4.20 -28.14
CA LEU A 341 13.07 -2.81 -27.70
C LEU A 341 12.50 -1.91 -28.81
N PHE A 342 12.99 -2.06 -30.05
CA PHE A 342 12.48 -1.36 -31.22
C PHE A 342 11.02 -1.74 -31.47
N GLY A 343 10.69 -3.02 -31.39
CA GLY A 343 9.33 -3.55 -31.44
C GLY A 343 8.48 -2.92 -30.34
N MET A 344 8.93 -2.87 -29.10
CA MET A 344 8.21 -2.18 -28.01
C MET A 344 8.00 -0.69 -28.33
N VAL A 345 9.03 0.04 -28.76
CA VAL A 345 8.92 1.48 -29.07
C VAL A 345 7.98 1.75 -30.27
N MET A 346 7.97 0.88 -31.30
CA MET A 346 7.12 1.02 -32.49
C MET A 346 5.71 0.43 -32.28
N LEU A 347 5.59 -0.58 -31.43
CA LEU A 347 4.34 -1.27 -31.11
C LEU A 347 3.67 -0.68 -29.85
N LEU A 348 4.24 0.30 -29.17
CA LEU A 348 3.45 1.19 -28.33
C LEU A 348 2.94 2.35 -29.19
N PRO A 349 1.69 2.82 -29.04
CA PRO A 349 1.20 4.03 -29.70
C PRO A 349 2.09 5.25 -29.40
N SER A 350 1.81 6.41 -30.01
CA SER A 350 2.51 7.72 -29.89
C SER A 350 2.65 8.29 -28.46
N VAL A 351 2.41 7.47 -27.44
CA VAL A 351 2.67 7.58 -26.00
C VAL A 351 4.02 8.21 -25.65
N ILE A 352 5.06 8.02 -26.48
CA ILE A 352 6.40 8.58 -26.26
C ILE A 352 6.57 9.95 -26.93
N GLN A 353 5.90 10.20 -28.06
CA GLN A 353 6.14 11.40 -28.87
C GLN A 353 5.49 12.68 -28.31
N GLY A 354 4.35 12.57 -27.62
CA GLY A 354 3.66 13.72 -27.00
C GLY A 354 4.14 14.09 -25.58
N ARG A 355 5.16 13.42 -25.04
CA ARG A 355 5.44 13.42 -23.59
C ARG A 355 6.82 13.94 -23.18
N LEU A 356 7.63 14.42 -24.14
CA LEU A 356 8.81 15.25 -23.85
C LEU A 356 8.44 16.74 -23.65
N SER A 357 7.24 17.16 -24.09
CA SER A 357 6.78 18.56 -24.05
C SER A 357 5.61 18.83 -23.09
N GLY A 358 5.00 17.80 -22.48
CA GLY A 358 3.87 17.93 -21.55
C GLY A 358 4.33 17.99 -20.09
N GLY A 359 4.28 19.17 -19.48
CA GLY A 359 4.80 19.45 -18.14
C GLY A 359 4.37 18.46 -17.04
N PHE A 360 5.37 17.83 -16.41
CA PHE A 360 5.63 17.69 -14.97
C PHE A 360 4.49 17.68 -13.93
N GLN A 361 3.22 17.43 -14.24
CA GLN A 361 2.16 17.46 -13.20
C GLN A 361 2.16 16.23 -12.28
N THR A 362 2.71 15.07 -12.68
CA THR A 362 2.85 13.91 -11.76
C THR A 362 4.19 13.88 -11.02
N ALA A 363 5.30 14.18 -11.68
CA ALA A 363 6.62 14.29 -11.02
C ALA A 363 6.76 15.60 -10.21
N GLY A 364 6.21 16.71 -10.71
CA GLY A 364 6.20 18.01 -10.02
C GLY A 364 5.24 18.07 -8.83
N ALA A 365 4.10 17.37 -8.89
CA ALA A 365 3.22 17.21 -7.72
C ALA A 365 3.91 16.43 -6.58
N ARG A 366 4.69 15.38 -6.90
CA ARG A 366 5.48 14.67 -5.88
C ARG A 366 6.58 15.52 -5.26
N GLY A 367 7.20 16.39 -6.05
CA GLY A 367 8.14 17.38 -5.53
C GLY A 367 7.51 18.28 -4.47
N LEU A 368 6.25 18.69 -4.65
CA LEU A 368 5.49 19.43 -3.64
C LEU A 368 5.21 18.56 -2.41
N PHE A 369 4.81 17.30 -2.57
CA PHE A 369 4.53 16.41 -1.44
C PHE A 369 5.79 16.21 -0.59
N TYR A 370 6.95 15.99 -1.22
CA TYR A 370 8.21 15.79 -0.51
C TYR A 370 8.67 17.06 0.20
N LYS A 371 8.46 18.24 -0.41
CA LYS A 371 8.73 19.53 0.21
C LYS A 371 7.87 19.72 1.46
N ASP A 372 6.58 19.43 1.37
CA ASP A 372 5.64 19.63 2.46
C ASP A 372 5.82 18.54 3.55
N ALA A 373 6.14 17.31 3.18
CA ALA A 373 6.54 16.24 4.10
C ALA A 373 7.80 16.63 4.88
N TRP A 374 8.79 17.26 4.23
CA TRP A 374 9.97 17.77 4.93
C TRP A 374 9.63 18.84 5.98
N LEU A 375 8.58 19.64 5.77
CA LEU A 375 8.10 20.58 6.78
C LEU A 375 7.59 19.84 8.03
N LEU A 376 6.76 18.81 7.84
CA LEU A 376 6.27 17.96 8.95
C LEU A 376 7.41 17.22 9.66
N MET A 377 8.35 16.63 8.92
CA MET A 377 9.48 15.89 9.50
C MET A 377 10.31 16.76 10.45
N LYS A 378 10.48 18.06 10.16
CA LYS A 378 11.24 18.97 11.02
C LYS A 378 10.61 19.17 12.39
N GLU A 379 9.29 18.99 12.54
CA GLU A 379 8.60 19.13 13.82
C GLU A 379 8.83 17.95 14.76
N ALA A 380 9.14 16.77 14.22
CA ALA A 380 9.32 15.53 14.98
C ALA A 380 10.46 14.67 14.43
N LEU A 381 11.63 15.27 14.24
CA LEU A 381 12.74 14.69 13.47
C LEU A 381 13.19 13.30 13.94
N PHE A 382 13.28 13.07 15.24
CA PHE A 382 13.88 11.84 15.78
C PHE A 382 12.90 10.68 15.92
N PHE A 383 11.67 10.96 16.38
CA PHE A 383 10.69 9.94 16.77
C PHE A 383 9.40 9.97 15.94
N GLY A 384 9.25 10.93 15.02
CA GLY A 384 8.06 11.06 14.18
C GLY A 384 6.79 11.38 14.97
N ARG A 385 5.64 11.22 14.31
CA ARG A 385 4.30 11.48 14.89
C ARG A 385 3.42 10.22 14.94
N GLY A 386 3.99 9.01 14.85
CA GLY A 386 3.26 7.74 14.86
C GLY A 386 2.58 7.42 13.52
N GLY A 387 1.82 6.33 13.44
CA GLY A 387 1.22 5.86 12.18
C GLY A 387 0.21 6.85 11.58
N ASP A 388 0.07 6.81 10.25
CA ASP A 388 -0.77 7.70 9.43
C ASP A 388 -0.39 9.18 9.50
N THR A 389 0.86 9.53 9.80
CA THR A 389 1.24 10.93 10.01
C THR A 389 0.90 11.80 8.79
N TRP A 390 1.24 11.34 7.59
CA TRP A 390 0.93 12.09 6.37
C TRP A 390 -0.56 12.24 6.17
N ARG A 391 -1.31 11.12 6.20
CA ARG A 391 -2.76 11.07 6.00
C ARG A 391 -3.51 12.03 6.95
N MET A 392 -3.03 12.16 8.19
CA MET A 392 -3.68 13.00 9.21
C MET A 392 -3.27 14.47 9.15
N LEU A 393 -2.04 14.78 8.74
CA LEU A 393 -1.48 16.12 8.93
C LEU A 393 -1.14 16.86 7.62
N PHE A 394 -1.19 16.21 6.45
CA PHE A 394 -0.72 16.84 5.21
C PHE A 394 -1.43 18.16 4.90
N THR A 395 -2.75 18.25 5.15
CA THR A 395 -3.56 19.46 4.92
C THR A 395 -3.05 20.70 5.67
N GLN A 396 -2.32 20.48 6.77
CA GLN A 396 -1.78 21.53 7.62
C GLN A 396 -0.51 22.15 7.03
N VAL A 397 0.24 21.39 6.22
CA VAL A 397 1.51 21.82 5.61
C VAL A 397 1.43 22.09 4.11
N GLN A 398 0.32 21.74 3.45
CA GLN A 398 0.16 21.92 2.01
C GLN A 398 0.53 23.33 1.57
N THR A 399 1.49 23.46 0.67
CA THR A 399 1.87 24.76 0.06
C THR A 399 1.03 25.13 -1.15
N ALA A 400 0.26 24.19 -1.70
CA ALA A 400 -0.70 24.38 -2.78
C ALA A 400 -1.92 23.48 -2.58
N PRO A 401 -3.10 23.82 -3.16
CA PRO A 401 -4.33 23.03 -3.04
C PRO A 401 -4.30 21.73 -3.86
N TYR A 402 -3.35 20.83 -3.59
CA TYR A 402 -3.28 19.50 -4.19
C TYR A 402 -4.12 18.48 -3.43
N VAL A 403 -4.43 17.35 -4.06
CA VAL A 403 -5.02 16.16 -3.41
C VAL A 403 -3.91 15.11 -3.29
N GLY A 404 -3.78 14.47 -2.14
CA GLY A 404 -2.74 13.46 -1.93
C GLY A 404 -2.67 12.99 -0.48
N ASN A 405 -3.55 12.07 -0.12
CA ASN A 405 -3.55 11.44 1.22
C ASN A 405 -2.39 10.46 1.42
N GLU A 406 -1.56 10.25 0.39
CA GLU A 406 -0.39 9.40 0.39
C GLU A 406 0.82 10.21 -0.07
N VAL A 407 1.96 10.05 0.61
CA VAL A 407 3.20 10.75 0.22
C VAL A 407 3.85 10.10 -1.00
N HIS A 408 3.45 8.88 -1.35
CA HIS A 408 3.99 8.07 -2.46
C HIS A 408 5.49 7.74 -2.33
N SER A 409 5.97 7.59 -1.09
CA SER A 409 7.29 7.04 -0.79
C SER A 409 7.28 6.39 0.59
N GLY A 410 7.37 5.07 0.66
CA GLY A 410 7.31 4.35 1.94
C GLY A 410 8.46 4.68 2.88
N TYR A 411 9.58 5.18 2.34
CA TYR A 411 10.70 5.67 3.15
C TYR A 411 10.40 7.00 3.82
N ILE A 412 9.69 7.90 3.13
CA ILE A 412 9.25 9.17 3.70
C ILE A 412 8.14 8.91 4.72
N GLU A 413 7.23 7.96 4.45
CA GLU A 413 6.20 7.54 5.40
C GLU A 413 6.82 7.05 6.72
N ILE A 414 7.77 6.10 6.67
CA ILE A 414 8.51 5.65 7.87
C ILE A 414 9.20 6.80 8.59
N ALA A 415 9.75 7.77 7.86
CA ALA A 415 10.44 8.93 8.45
C ALA A 415 9.46 9.93 9.09
N LEU A 416 8.26 10.10 8.56
CA LEU A 416 7.20 10.90 9.17
C LEU A 416 6.66 10.22 10.43
N ASP A 417 6.46 8.91 10.36
CA ASP A 417 5.85 8.13 11.43
C ASP A 417 6.79 7.89 12.61
N LEU A 418 8.03 7.47 12.34
CA LEU A 418 8.99 7.03 13.37
C LEU A 418 10.27 7.86 13.43
N GLY A 419 10.37 8.91 12.61
CA GLY A 419 11.54 9.78 12.56
C GLY A 419 12.81 9.09 12.04
N LEU A 420 13.95 9.75 12.24
CA LEU A 420 15.27 9.23 11.85
C LEU A 420 15.62 7.93 12.60
N VAL A 421 15.12 7.74 13.83
CA VAL A 421 15.37 6.52 14.60
C VAL A 421 14.70 5.32 13.94
N GLY A 422 13.42 5.43 13.59
CA GLY A 422 12.71 4.36 12.88
C GLY A 422 13.28 4.08 11.51
N LEU A 423 13.63 5.12 10.75
CA LEU A 423 14.28 4.96 9.45
C LEU A 423 15.61 4.21 9.57
N LEU A 424 16.44 4.53 10.57
CA LEU A 424 17.71 3.84 10.82
C LEU A 424 17.49 2.37 11.22
N VAL A 425 16.54 2.09 12.12
CA VAL A 425 16.20 0.73 12.53
C VAL A 425 15.71 -0.09 11.34
N ALA A 426 14.78 0.46 10.55
CA ALA A 426 14.30 -0.17 9.33
C ALA A 426 15.45 -0.45 8.35
N ALA A 427 16.32 0.54 8.10
CA ALA A 427 17.47 0.39 7.22
C ALA A 427 18.42 -0.73 7.68
N VAL A 428 18.71 -0.83 8.99
CA VAL A 428 19.54 -1.90 9.55
C VAL A 428 18.87 -3.26 9.38
N VAL A 429 17.58 -3.39 9.71
CA VAL A 429 16.82 -4.65 9.57
C VAL A 429 16.83 -5.11 8.11
N PHE A 430 16.48 -4.21 7.18
CA PHE A 430 16.49 -4.53 5.75
C PHE A 430 17.89 -4.85 5.24
N PHE A 431 18.92 -4.11 5.63
CA PHE A 431 20.29 -4.42 5.26
C PHE A 431 20.69 -5.84 5.67
N VAL A 432 20.37 -6.27 6.89
CA VAL A 432 20.71 -7.62 7.36
C VAL A 432 19.91 -8.70 6.61
N LEU A 433 18.62 -8.47 6.33
CA LEU A 433 17.79 -9.39 5.54
C LEU A 433 18.32 -9.53 4.10
N LEU A 434 18.60 -8.41 3.43
CA LEU A 434 19.13 -8.37 2.06
C LEU A 434 20.55 -8.93 1.98
N ARG A 435 21.38 -8.72 3.01
CA ARG A 435 22.68 -9.38 3.13
C ARG A 435 22.53 -10.90 3.22
N GLY A 436 21.49 -11.40 3.90
CA GLY A 436 21.15 -12.82 3.92
C GLY A 436 20.86 -13.36 2.51
N VAL A 437 20.06 -12.64 1.73
CA VAL A 437 19.81 -12.96 0.31
C VAL A 437 21.09 -12.92 -0.50
N TRP A 438 21.89 -11.84 -0.40
CA TRP A 438 23.16 -11.69 -1.12
C TRP A 438 24.13 -12.84 -0.86
N ARG A 439 24.25 -13.26 0.40
CA ARG A 439 25.16 -14.34 0.82
C ARG A 439 24.71 -15.71 0.35
N SER A 440 23.40 -15.97 0.32
CA SER A 440 22.85 -17.26 -0.10
C SER A 440 22.71 -17.35 -1.62
N ASN A 441 22.09 -16.34 -2.22
CA ASN A 441 21.83 -16.27 -3.65
C ASN A 441 21.60 -14.81 -4.11
N PRO A 442 22.64 -14.11 -4.62
CA PRO A 442 22.56 -12.69 -4.93
C PRO A 442 21.57 -12.34 -6.05
N ILE A 443 21.27 -13.27 -6.95
CA ILE A 443 20.29 -13.04 -8.03
C ILE A 443 18.87 -12.87 -7.47
N GLY A 444 18.61 -13.32 -6.24
CA GLY A 444 17.33 -13.11 -5.57
C GLY A 444 17.03 -11.64 -5.28
N LEU A 445 18.06 -10.78 -5.30
CA LEU A 445 17.86 -9.33 -5.16
C LEU A 445 17.14 -8.71 -6.36
N LEU A 446 17.11 -9.35 -7.53
CA LEU A 446 16.49 -8.78 -8.73
C LEU A 446 14.97 -8.52 -8.53
N PRO A 447 14.11 -9.53 -8.27
CA PRO A 447 12.69 -9.29 -8.02
C PRO A 447 12.45 -8.43 -6.77
N ILE A 448 13.27 -8.61 -5.71
CA ILE A 448 13.18 -7.84 -4.47
C ILE A 448 13.44 -6.34 -4.72
N SER A 449 14.43 -6.01 -5.55
CA SER A 449 14.79 -4.62 -5.85
C SER A 449 13.70 -3.88 -6.61
N VAL A 450 12.87 -4.58 -7.40
CA VAL A 450 11.76 -3.92 -8.10
C VAL A 450 10.77 -3.32 -7.12
N LEU A 451 10.39 -4.08 -6.10
CA LEU A 451 9.49 -3.62 -5.04
C LEU A 451 10.10 -2.46 -4.24
N LEU A 452 11.35 -2.63 -3.76
CA LEU A 452 12.02 -1.64 -2.91
C LEU A 452 12.31 -0.31 -3.65
N LEU A 453 12.82 -0.37 -4.89
CA LEU A 453 13.16 0.84 -5.64
C LEU A 453 11.91 1.57 -6.14
N HIS A 454 10.83 0.84 -6.49
CA HIS A 454 9.57 1.48 -6.90
C HIS A 454 8.91 2.22 -5.73
N ALA A 455 8.98 1.66 -4.53
CA ALA A 455 8.51 2.26 -3.28
C ALA A 455 9.27 3.55 -2.88
N ALA A 456 10.36 3.90 -3.57
CA ALA A 456 11.01 5.20 -3.38
C ALA A 456 10.38 6.33 -4.21
N VAL A 457 9.62 6.00 -5.28
CA VAL A 457 9.28 6.94 -6.35
C VAL A 457 7.78 7.12 -6.55
N ASP A 458 6.96 6.08 -6.33
CA ASP A 458 5.56 6.07 -6.76
C ASP A 458 4.64 5.18 -5.89
N PHE A 459 5.09 4.85 -4.68
CA PHE A 459 4.39 3.89 -3.81
C PHE A 459 4.85 3.98 -2.35
N ASP A 460 3.92 3.87 -1.40
CA ASP A 460 4.04 4.11 0.05
C ASP A 460 4.28 2.85 0.90
N MET A 461 4.30 1.65 0.30
CA MET A 461 4.42 0.36 1.02
C MET A 461 3.21 0.01 1.90
N SER A 462 2.07 0.70 1.77
CA SER A 462 0.88 0.53 2.62
C SER A 462 0.10 -0.77 2.38
N PHE A 463 0.34 -1.47 1.27
CA PHE A 463 -0.37 -2.72 0.94
C PHE A 463 0.21 -3.92 1.69
N GLY A 464 -0.61 -4.67 2.43
CA GLY A 464 -0.14 -5.90 3.11
C GLY A 464 0.42 -6.95 2.13
N TYR A 465 -0.13 -7.07 0.93
CA TYR A 465 0.41 -7.98 -0.10
C TYR A 465 1.86 -7.67 -0.49
N TYR A 466 2.25 -6.39 -0.49
CA TYR A 466 3.63 -5.96 -0.79
C TYR A 466 4.62 -6.62 0.18
N TRP A 467 4.34 -6.52 1.48
CA TRP A 467 5.21 -7.06 2.53
C TRP A 467 5.23 -8.59 2.54
N LEU A 468 4.07 -9.24 2.40
CA LEU A 468 4.00 -10.70 2.37
C LEU A 468 4.75 -11.28 1.16
N LEU A 469 4.64 -10.65 -0.02
CA LEU A 469 5.37 -11.07 -1.21
C LEU A 469 6.89 -10.83 -1.06
N LEU A 470 7.29 -9.64 -0.61
CA LEU A 470 8.69 -9.28 -0.36
C LEU A 470 9.35 -10.28 0.60
N LEU A 471 8.71 -10.55 1.74
CA LEU A 471 9.22 -11.47 2.76
C LEU A 471 9.24 -12.92 2.26
N SER A 472 8.29 -13.33 1.42
CA SER A 472 8.31 -14.65 0.78
C SER A 472 9.55 -14.84 -0.09
N TRP A 473 9.93 -13.84 -0.90
CA TRP A 473 11.17 -13.88 -1.67
C TRP A 473 12.42 -13.81 -0.81
N VAL A 474 12.46 -12.94 0.20
CA VAL A 474 13.58 -12.86 1.16
C VAL A 474 13.81 -14.22 1.83
N VAL A 475 12.77 -14.88 2.31
CA VAL A 475 12.87 -16.22 2.93
C VAL A 475 13.30 -17.27 1.90
N TYR A 476 12.66 -17.29 0.72
CA TYR A 476 12.98 -18.25 -0.33
C TYR A 476 14.46 -18.20 -0.73
N TYR A 477 14.99 -17.01 -1.03
CA TYR A 477 16.36 -16.85 -1.51
C TYR A 477 17.41 -16.93 -0.40
N SER A 478 17.11 -16.46 0.82
CA SER A 478 18.03 -16.62 1.95
C SER A 478 18.12 -18.07 2.44
N GLY A 479 17.07 -18.87 2.24
CA GLY A 479 17.00 -20.28 2.61
C GLY A 479 17.80 -21.24 1.72
N GLU A 480 18.20 -20.81 0.53
CA GLU A 480 18.94 -21.67 -0.41
C GLU A 480 20.28 -22.13 0.19
N PRO A 481 20.66 -23.42 0.05
CA PRO A 481 21.96 -23.88 0.54
C PRO A 481 23.12 -23.13 -0.11
N THR A 482 23.92 -22.43 0.69
CA THR A 482 25.20 -21.83 0.26
C THR A 482 26.18 -22.93 -0.17
N GLY A 483 26.83 -22.76 -1.32
CA GLY A 483 28.03 -23.53 -1.64
C GLY A 483 29.16 -23.15 -0.69
N SER A 484 29.66 -24.11 0.11
CA SER A 484 30.90 -24.08 0.90
C SER A 484 31.55 -22.69 1.11
N ILE A 485 31.02 -21.88 2.04
CA ILE A 485 31.80 -20.83 2.68
C ILE A 485 31.95 -21.24 4.14
N LYS A 486 33.18 -21.59 4.55
CA LYS A 486 33.53 -21.84 5.95
C LYS A 486 33.30 -20.54 6.71
N HIS A 487 32.36 -20.55 7.65
CA HIS A 487 32.09 -19.39 8.50
C HIS A 487 32.94 -19.49 9.77
N ALA A 488 33.71 -18.46 10.04
CA ALA A 488 34.29 -18.22 11.36
C ALA A 488 33.14 -17.91 12.34
N ILE A 489 33.04 -18.73 13.37
CA ILE A 489 32.10 -18.53 14.49
C ILE A 489 32.70 -17.40 15.34
N LEU A 490 32.12 -16.21 15.25
CA LEU A 490 32.38 -15.17 16.25
C LEU A 490 31.87 -15.66 17.61
N ALA A 491 32.76 -15.61 18.60
CA ALA A 491 32.52 -16.07 19.95
C ALA A 491 31.23 -15.46 20.53
N ALA A 492 30.38 -16.32 21.09
CA ALA A 492 29.14 -15.91 21.73
C ALA A 492 29.43 -15.15 23.03
N LEU A 493 29.01 -13.88 23.08
CA LEU A 493 28.67 -13.17 24.31
C LEU A 493 27.64 -13.98 25.13
N PRO A 494 27.36 -13.67 26.43
CA PRO A 494 26.43 -14.44 27.26
C PRO A 494 24.98 -14.20 26.80
N LEU A 495 24.64 -14.75 25.63
CA LEU A 495 23.48 -14.46 24.81
C LEU A 495 22.28 -15.34 25.16
N ARG A 496 22.44 -16.34 26.03
CA ARG A 496 21.37 -17.31 26.30
C ARG A 496 20.23 -16.71 27.10
N GLN A 497 20.53 -15.96 28.16
CA GLN A 497 19.52 -15.25 28.96
C GLN A 497 18.85 -14.14 28.17
N LEU A 498 19.63 -13.33 27.43
CA LEU A 498 19.12 -12.29 26.55
C LEU A 498 18.22 -12.85 25.43
N ARG A 499 18.61 -13.97 24.81
CA ARG A 499 17.80 -14.64 23.78
C ARG A 499 16.49 -15.17 24.33
N THR A 500 16.50 -15.78 25.52
CA THR A 500 15.26 -16.23 26.17
C THR A 500 14.34 -15.06 26.50
N ALA A 501 14.90 -13.97 27.05
CA ALA A 501 14.14 -12.75 27.33
C ALA A 501 13.52 -12.15 26.05
N LEU A 502 14.28 -12.07 24.95
CA LEU A 502 13.79 -11.60 23.65
C LEU A 502 12.69 -12.49 23.07
N LEU A 503 12.78 -13.81 23.24
CA LEU A 503 11.74 -14.73 22.77
C LEU A 503 10.46 -14.62 23.61
N VAL A 504 10.59 -14.44 24.94
CA VAL A 504 9.44 -14.19 25.82
C VAL A 504 8.78 -12.85 25.48
N ALA A 505 9.58 -11.80 25.29
CA ALA A 505 9.09 -10.50 24.85
C ALA A 505 8.37 -10.61 23.49
N ALA A 506 8.96 -11.31 22.52
CA ALA A 506 8.34 -11.53 21.21
C ALA A 506 7.02 -12.31 21.32
N ALA A 507 6.96 -13.35 22.16
CA ALA A 507 5.73 -14.09 22.40
C ALA A 507 4.65 -13.21 23.04
N ALA A 508 5.01 -12.41 24.05
CA ALA A 508 4.09 -11.46 24.68
C ALA A 508 3.58 -10.41 23.69
N SER A 509 4.46 -9.83 22.86
CA SER A 509 4.08 -8.88 21.81
C SER A 509 3.13 -9.51 20.79
N LEU A 510 3.41 -10.74 20.35
CA LEU A 510 2.53 -11.47 19.42
C LEU A 510 1.16 -11.74 20.06
N THR A 511 1.11 -12.19 21.31
CA THR A 511 -0.17 -12.43 22.01
C THR A 511 -0.96 -11.14 22.18
N ALA A 512 -0.32 -10.05 22.59
CA ALA A 512 -0.96 -8.75 22.71
C ALA A 512 -1.54 -8.28 21.36
N ALA A 513 -0.74 -8.37 20.29
CA ALA A 513 -1.19 -8.02 18.94
C ALA A 513 -2.39 -8.86 18.50
N ALA A 514 -2.38 -10.18 18.70
CA ALA A 514 -3.53 -11.02 18.38
C ALA A 514 -4.81 -10.61 19.12
N VAL A 515 -4.71 -10.25 20.41
CA VAL A 515 -5.86 -9.76 21.19
C VAL A 515 -6.38 -8.44 20.64
N PHE A 516 -5.50 -7.49 20.32
CA PHE A 516 -5.91 -6.21 19.74
C PHE A 516 -6.53 -6.38 18.35
N SER A 517 -5.93 -7.18 17.46
CA SER A 517 -6.49 -7.46 16.14
C SER A 517 -7.90 -8.08 16.24
N VAL A 518 -8.13 -9.03 17.15
CA VAL A 518 -9.48 -9.60 17.38
C VAL A 518 -10.45 -8.55 17.92
N ARG A 519 -10.02 -7.68 18.83
CA ARG A 519 -10.85 -6.60 19.36
C ARG A 519 -11.24 -5.59 18.27
N PHE A 520 -10.29 -5.20 17.42
CA PHE A 520 -10.55 -4.24 16.34
C PHE A 520 -11.41 -4.86 15.23
N ASP A 521 -11.18 -6.13 14.87
CA ASP A 521 -12.07 -6.87 13.96
C ASP A 521 -13.51 -6.94 14.49
N ARG A 522 -13.69 -7.20 15.79
CA ARG A 522 -15.01 -7.14 16.44
C ARG A 522 -15.62 -5.74 16.35
N ALA A 523 -14.84 -4.68 16.55
CA ALA A 523 -15.33 -3.30 16.39
C ALA A 523 -15.82 -3.03 14.95
N VAL A 524 -15.10 -3.52 13.94
CA VAL A 524 -15.52 -3.46 12.52
C VAL A 524 -16.86 -4.17 12.34
N GLN A 525 -17.01 -5.39 12.86
CA GLN A 525 -18.26 -6.16 12.75
C GLN A 525 -19.45 -5.44 13.40
N TYR A 526 -19.26 -4.80 14.57
CA TYR A 526 -20.32 -4.01 15.20
C TYR A 526 -20.68 -2.75 14.39
N ARG A 527 -19.69 -2.10 13.76
CA ARG A 527 -19.96 -0.97 12.85
C ARG A 527 -20.73 -1.43 11.61
N GLU A 528 -20.37 -2.56 11.00
CA GLU A 528 -21.11 -3.15 9.88
C GLU A 528 -22.54 -3.53 10.29
N ALA A 529 -22.72 -4.10 11.48
CA ALA A 529 -24.03 -4.38 12.05
C ALA A 529 -24.84 -3.08 12.24
N ALA A 530 -24.22 -1.98 12.68
CA ALA A 530 -24.89 -0.68 12.79
C ALA A 530 -25.38 -0.16 11.43
N VAL A 531 -24.56 -0.30 10.38
CA VAL A 531 -24.96 0.06 9.00
C VAL A 531 -26.15 -0.79 8.55
N SER A 532 -26.16 -2.09 8.85
CA SER A 532 -27.28 -2.98 8.52
C SER A 532 -28.56 -2.68 9.34
N ALA A 533 -28.40 -2.12 10.54
CA ALA A 533 -29.48 -1.79 11.47
C ALA A 533 -30.03 -0.36 11.32
N ALA A 534 -29.67 0.37 10.25
CA ALA A 534 -30.03 1.78 10.03
C ALA A 534 -31.56 2.07 10.06
N ARG A 535 -32.41 1.04 9.95
CA ARG A 535 -33.87 1.17 10.11
C ARG A 535 -34.34 1.36 11.55
N SER A 536 -33.47 1.15 12.54
CA SER A 536 -33.73 1.35 13.96
C SER A 536 -32.62 2.18 14.58
N ALA A 537 -32.91 3.45 14.86
CA ALA A 537 -31.95 4.38 15.47
C ALA A 537 -31.38 3.84 16.80
N ALA A 538 -32.21 3.16 17.60
CA ALA A 538 -31.79 2.56 18.86
C ALA A 538 -30.79 1.41 18.63
N ALA A 539 -31.06 0.51 17.67
CA ALA A 539 -30.18 -0.61 17.35
C ALA A 539 -28.86 -0.12 16.72
N GLN A 540 -28.94 0.86 15.82
CA GLN A 540 -27.78 1.50 15.20
C GLN A 540 -26.89 2.16 16.26
N THR A 541 -27.48 2.94 17.17
CA THR A 541 -26.75 3.61 18.26
C THR A 541 -26.08 2.60 19.20
N ALA A 542 -26.79 1.55 19.60
CA ALA A 542 -26.24 0.51 20.47
C ALA A 542 -25.05 -0.22 19.81
N ALA A 543 -25.16 -0.54 18.52
CA ALA A 543 -24.08 -1.18 17.77
C ALA A 543 -22.86 -0.26 17.61
N LEU A 544 -23.05 1.03 17.32
CA LEU A 544 -21.96 2.00 17.26
C LEU A 544 -21.28 2.23 18.62
N ARG A 545 -22.03 2.22 19.73
CA ARG A 545 -21.46 2.27 21.09
C ARG A 545 -20.60 1.04 21.37
N ALA A 546 -21.08 -0.16 21.08
CA ALA A 546 -20.31 -1.39 21.24
C ALA A 546 -19.03 -1.38 20.37
N ALA A 547 -19.12 -0.87 19.14
CA ALA A 547 -17.98 -0.70 18.25
C ALA A 547 -16.94 0.27 18.85
N LEU A 548 -17.39 1.41 19.39
CA LEU A 548 -16.52 2.42 20.00
C LEU A 548 -15.88 1.93 21.31
N GLU A 549 -16.56 1.10 22.11
CA GLU A 549 -15.98 0.50 23.32
C GLU A 549 -14.81 -0.44 23.00
N LEU A 550 -14.94 -1.21 21.91
CA LEU A 550 -13.91 -2.14 21.48
C LEU A 550 -12.73 -1.45 20.78
N ASN A 551 -13.00 -0.39 20.03
CA ASN A 551 -11.99 0.47 19.42
C ASN A 551 -12.27 1.97 19.71
N PRO A 552 -11.89 2.47 20.91
CA PRO A 552 -12.13 3.86 21.29
C PRO A 552 -11.31 4.85 20.47
N TYR A 553 -10.32 4.39 19.72
CA TYR A 553 -9.42 5.24 18.94
C TYR A 553 -10.04 5.61 17.58
N TRP A 554 -11.10 4.91 17.15
CA TRP A 554 -11.64 5.06 15.81
C TRP A 554 -12.59 6.27 15.68
N THR A 555 -12.03 7.38 15.22
CA THR A 555 -12.75 8.65 15.03
C THR A 555 -13.96 8.55 14.11
N ARG A 556 -13.91 7.68 13.10
CA ARG A 556 -15.04 7.50 12.18
C ARG A 556 -16.30 6.97 12.89
N ILE A 557 -16.17 5.96 13.75
CA ILE A 557 -17.30 5.45 14.55
C ILE A 557 -17.82 6.54 15.48
N ARG A 558 -16.91 7.31 16.08
CA ARG A 558 -17.27 8.42 16.96
C ARG A 558 -18.10 9.49 16.25
N LEU A 559 -17.71 9.89 15.04
CA LEU A 559 -18.49 10.83 14.22
C LEU A 559 -19.86 10.26 13.84
N GLU A 560 -19.90 9.00 13.40
CA GLU A 560 -21.15 8.30 13.07
C GLU A 560 -22.09 8.21 14.28
N LEU A 561 -21.56 7.94 15.48
CA LEU A 561 -22.33 7.91 16.72
C LEU A 561 -22.77 9.30 17.16
N ALA A 562 -21.91 10.31 17.04
CA ALA A 562 -22.19 11.69 17.42
C ALA A 562 -23.38 12.27 16.65
N ALA A 563 -23.52 11.93 15.36
CA ALA A 563 -24.66 12.33 14.53
C ALA A 563 -26.01 11.79 15.06
N LEU A 564 -26.01 10.66 15.78
CA LEU A 564 -27.20 10.06 16.38
C LEU A 564 -27.39 10.45 17.85
N ALA A 565 -26.34 10.97 18.49
CA ALA A 565 -26.35 11.30 19.90
C ALA A 565 -27.14 12.59 20.19
N PRO A 566 -27.82 12.67 21.35
CA PRO A 566 -28.41 13.92 21.83
C PRO A 566 -27.35 15.03 21.97
N PRO A 567 -27.72 16.32 21.81
CA PRO A 567 -26.78 17.45 21.86
C PRO A 567 -25.78 17.46 23.04
N PRO A 568 -26.19 17.22 24.31
CA PRO A 568 -25.24 17.25 25.42
C PRO A 568 -24.23 16.10 25.40
N GLU A 569 -24.64 14.93 24.89
CA GLU A 569 -23.74 13.77 24.72
C GLU A 569 -22.81 13.96 23.52
N ARG A 570 -23.31 14.57 22.44
CA ARG A 570 -22.57 14.77 21.18
C ARG A 570 -21.26 15.53 21.40
N ALA A 571 -21.30 16.68 22.07
CA ALA A 571 -20.10 17.48 22.31
C ALA A 571 -19.04 16.72 23.14
N VAL A 572 -19.48 15.98 24.15
CA VAL A 572 -18.59 15.16 25.01
C VAL A 572 -17.95 14.03 24.19
N LEU A 573 -18.74 13.33 23.37
CA LEU A 573 -18.25 12.25 22.50
C LEU A 573 -17.19 12.75 21.53
N LEU A 574 -17.45 13.88 20.86
CA LEU A 574 -16.53 14.48 19.88
C LEU A 574 -15.25 14.99 20.55
N ALA A 575 -15.37 15.72 21.65
CA ALA A 575 -14.22 16.26 22.40
C ALA A 575 -13.32 15.14 22.95
N ALA A 576 -13.91 14.00 23.37
CA ALA A 576 -13.13 12.84 23.79
C ALA A 576 -12.25 12.28 22.65
N GLY A 577 -12.67 12.44 21.39
CA GLY A 577 -11.90 12.00 20.22
C GLY A 577 -10.61 12.76 20.00
N LEU A 578 -10.56 14.04 20.38
CA LEU A 578 -9.35 14.86 20.28
C LEU A 578 -8.22 14.36 21.20
N ARG A 579 -8.49 13.44 22.13
CA ARG A 579 -7.43 12.75 22.90
C ARG A 579 -6.64 11.76 22.05
N TYR A 580 -7.25 11.22 21.00
CA TYR A 580 -6.67 10.18 20.13
C TYR A 580 -6.18 10.75 18.80
N GLU A 581 -6.83 11.81 18.31
CA GLU A 581 -6.43 12.57 17.13
C GLU A 581 -6.53 14.08 17.45
N PRO A 582 -5.51 14.69 18.08
CA PRO A 582 -5.59 16.06 18.58
C PRO A 582 -5.80 17.14 17.51
N GLN A 583 -5.42 16.83 16.26
CA GLN A 583 -5.49 17.76 15.14
C GLN A 583 -6.52 17.30 14.07
N SER A 584 -7.49 16.48 14.47
CA SER A 584 -8.52 15.95 13.59
C SER A 584 -9.47 17.05 13.11
N VAL A 585 -9.32 17.44 11.84
CA VAL A 585 -10.21 18.40 11.17
C VAL A 585 -11.68 17.95 11.25
N PRO A 586 -12.03 16.67 10.98
CA PRO A 586 -13.42 16.21 11.11
C PRO A 586 -14.02 16.39 12.51
N LEU A 587 -13.25 16.12 13.58
CA LEU A 587 -13.75 16.30 14.95
C LEU A 587 -13.92 17.77 15.32
N LEU A 588 -12.95 18.62 14.96
CA LEU A 588 -13.03 20.05 15.20
C LEU A 588 -14.21 20.67 14.43
N TRP A 589 -14.41 20.25 13.19
CA TRP A 589 -15.52 20.70 12.37
C TRP A 589 -16.87 20.35 13.00
N ALA A 590 -17.06 19.09 13.38
CA ALA A 590 -18.28 18.61 14.03
C ALA A 590 -18.53 19.26 15.41
N LEU A 591 -17.47 19.59 16.16
CA LEU A 591 -17.57 20.35 17.41
C LEU A 591 -18.05 21.78 17.16
N GLY A 592 -17.57 22.42 16.08
CA GLY A 592 -18.04 23.74 15.66
C GLY A 592 -19.51 23.72 15.25
N GLU A 593 -19.94 22.71 14.50
CA GLU A 593 -21.36 22.49 14.14
C GLU A 593 -22.22 22.29 15.40
N ALA A 594 -21.80 21.43 16.32
CA ALA A 594 -22.53 21.19 17.57
C ALA A 594 -22.63 22.43 18.47
N ALA A 595 -21.61 23.30 18.46
CA ALA A 595 -21.63 24.58 19.18
C ALA A 595 -22.57 25.59 18.49
N ALA A 596 -22.53 25.66 17.15
CA ALA A 596 -23.41 26.51 16.36
C ALA A 596 -24.90 26.14 16.56
N GLU A 597 -25.24 24.85 16.56
CA GLU A 597 -26.59 24.36 16.86
C GLU A 597 -27.09 24.81 18.24
N GLN A 598 -26.19 24.92 19.21
CA GLN A 598 -26.49 25.38 20.57
C GLN A 598 -26.43 26.91 20.71
N SER A 599 -26.23 27.64 19.62
CA SER A 599 -26.04 29.10 19.63
C SER A 599 -24.86 29.54 20.53
N ASP A 600 -23.84 28.69 20.67
CA ASP A 600 -22.55 29.01 21.28
C ASP A 600 -21.61 29.56 20.20
N VAL A 601 -21.66 30.87 20.01
CA VAL A 601 -20.85 31.59 19.01
C VAL A 601 -19.36 31.48 19.32
N HIS A 602 -18.98 31.51 20.60
CA HIS A 602 -17.58 31.42 21.01
C HIS A 602 -16.99 30.04 20.69
N GLY A 603 -17.70 28.98 21.03
CA GLY A 603 -17.31 27.60 20.73
C GLY A 603 -17.21 27.36 19.22
N ALA A 604 -18.24 27.75 18.46
CA ALA A 604 -18.25 27.60 17.00
C ALA A 604 -17.07 28.32 16.35
N ALA A 605 -16.84 29.59 16.72
CA ALA A 605 -15.72 30.38 16.22
C ALA A 605 -14.36 29.76 16.56
N ALA A 606 -14.19 29.24 17.79
CA ALA A 606 -12.93 28.65 18.24
C ALA A 606 -12.60 27.36 17.47
N TYR A 607 -13.56 26.43 17.37
CA TYR A 607 -13.36 25.15 16.72
C TYR A 607 -13.17 25.28 15.21
N TRP A 608 -14.01 26.07 14.52
CA TRP A 608 -13.86 26.27 13.07
C TRP A 608 -12.60 27.05 12.72
N ARG A 609 -12.16 28.01 13.54
CA ARG A 609 -10.87 28.68 13.31
C ARG A 609 -9.71 27.66 13.29
N LEU A 610 -9.72 26.69 14.21
CA LEU A 610 -8.69 25.66 14.26
C LEU A 610 -8.84 24.65 13.11
N ALA A 611 -10.06 24.23 12.77
CA ALA A 611 -10.33 23.33 11.65
C ALA A 611 -9.87 23.94 10.31
N LEU A 612 -10.22 25.20 10.05
CA LEU A 612 -9.82 25.93 8.83
C LEU A 612 -8.31 26.23 8.81
N HIS A 613 -7.68 26.38 9.98
CA HIS A 613 -6.22 26.48 10.05
C HIS A 613 -5.54 25.17 9.62
N TYR A 614 -6.07 24.02 10.06
CA TYR A 614 -5.54 22.70 9.71
C TYR A 614 -5.93 22.21 8.31
N ASP A 615 -6.98 22.77 7.70
CA ASP A 615 -7.45 22.40 6.37
C ASP A 615 -7.83 23.63 5.54
N ARG A 616 -6.85 24.49 5.31
CA ARG A 616 -7.08 25.81 4.70
C ARG A 616 -7.61 25.76 3.27
N TYR A 617 -7.31 24.68 2.54
CA TYR A 617 -7.69 24.51 1.13
C TYR A 617 -8.97 23.70 0.91
N ASP A 618 -9.80 23.54 1.95
CA ASP A 618 -11.14 22.99 1.79
C ASP A 618 -12.16 24.06 1.41
N ARG A 619 -12.52 24.10 0.12
CA ARG A 619 -13.44 25.10 -0.44
C ARG A 619 -14.81 25.11 0.26
N ASP A 620 -15.32 23.93 0.55
CA ASP A 620 -16.69 23.78 1.04
C ASP A 620 -16.73 24.19 2.52
N LYS A 621 -15.79 23.71 3.35
CA LYS A 621 -15.66 24.17 4.75
C LYS A 621 -15.40 25.68 4.87
N GLN A 622 -14.54 26.25 4.02
CA GLN A 622 -14.31 27.70 4.04
C GLN A 622 -15.60 28.49 3.76
N THR A 623 -16.40 28.01 2.82
CA THR A 623 -17.68 28.64 2.46
C THR A 623 -18.69 28.50 3.60
N ASP A 624 -18.87 27.28 4.09
CA ASP A 624 -19.86 26.94 5.12
C ASP A 624 -19.58 27.71 6.42
N ALA A 625 -18.32 27.80 6.85
CA ALA A 625 -17.96 28.55 8.06
C ALA A 625 -18.36 30.03 7.96
N VAL A 626 -18.15 30.68 6.81
CA VAL A 626 -18.53 32.09 6.60
C VAL A 626 -20.05 32.25 6.61
N VAL A 627 -20.75 31.39 5.88
CA VAL A 627 -22.22 31.44 5.74
C VAL A 627 -22.89 31.17 7.08
N THR A 628 -22.49 30.12 7.81
CA THR A 628 -23.11 29.79 9.09
C THR A 628 -22.83 30.82 10.16
N MET A 629 -21.62 31.41 10.21
CA MET A 629 -21.33 32.49 11.16
C MET A 629 -22.14 33.75 10.85
N ALA A 630 -22.39 34.07 9.58
CA ALA A 630 -23.27 35.17 9.19
C ALA A 630 -24.74 34.91 9.62
N GLN A 631 -25.23 33.69 9.41
CA GLN A 631 -26.57 33.28 9.85
C GLN A 631 -26.73 33.31 11.38
N LEU A 632 -25.71 32.85 12.12
CA LEU A 632 -25.66 32.96 13.58
C LEU A 632 -25.70 34.43 14.02
N ALA A 633 -25.00 35.32 13.32
CA ALA A 633 -25.02 36.74 13.65
C ALA A 633 -26.43 37.34 13.56
N ASP A 634 -27.17 37.01 12.50
CA ASP A 634 -28.56 37.43 12.35
C ASP A 634 -29.49 36.80 13.39
N GLY A 635 -29.33 35.50 13.67
CA GLY A 635 -30.08 34.81 14.72
C GLY A 635 -29.85 35.41 16.10
N MET A 636 -28.59 35.71 16.45
CA MET A 636 -28.23 36.32 17.73
C MET A 636 -28.75 37.76 17.82
N ARG A 637 -28.73 38.51 16.72
CA ARG A 637 -29.37 39.83 16.66
C ARG A 637 -30.86 39.72 16.91
N ALA A 638 -31.55 38.81 16.23
CA ALA A 638 -32.99 38.58 16.41
C ALA A 638 -33.33 38.19 17.86
N ALA A 639 -32.45 37.42 18.52
CA ALA A 639 -32.55 37.08 19.93
C ALA A 639 -32.06 38.17 20.91
N SER A 640 -31.75 39.39 20.43
CA SER A 640 -31.21 40.51 21.21
C SER A 640 -29.87 40.23 21.95
N ARG A 641 -29.13 39.18 21.55
CA ARG A 641 -27.79 38.84 22.03
C ARG A 641 -26.74 39.62 21.23
N LEU A 642 -26.70 40.95 21.39
CA LEU A 642 -25.93 41.86 20.52
C LEU A 642 -24.41 41.64 20.56
N ALA A 643 -23.85 41.22 21.70
CA ALA A 643 -22.43 40.90 21.81
C ALA A 643 -22.06 39.67 20.97
N ASP A 644 -22.86 38.61 21.07
CA ASP A 644 -22.69 37.38 20.28
C ASP A 644 -22.95 37.63 18.79
N ALA A 645 -23.94 38.46 18.45
CA ALA A 645 -24.19 38.89 17.08
C ALA A 645 -22.99 39.60 16.46
N ARG A 646 -22.36 40.52 17.22
CA ARG A 646 -21.14 41.22 16.81
C ARG A 646 -19.98 40.24 16.63
N LEU A 647 -19.76 39.34 17.58
CA LEU A 647 -18.70 38.33 17.50
C LEU A 647 -18.88 37.42 16.28
N ALA A 648 -20.11 36.96 16.03
CA ALA A 648 -20.42 36.08 14.92
C ALA A 648 -20.14 36.77 13.57
N ALA A 649 -20.63 38.01 13.40
CA ALA A 649 -20.40 38.80 12.21
C ALA A 649 -18.91 39.13 11.99
N GLN A 650 -18.17 39.50 13.05
CA GLN A 650 -16.71 39.71 12.97
C GLN A 650 -15.99 38.45 12.54
N THR A 651 -16.40 37.30 13.08
CA THR A 651 -15.78 36.02 12.75
C THR A 651 -16.05 35.63 11.29
N ALA A 652 -17.28 35.82 10.80
CA ALA A 652 -17.62 35.58 9.39
C ALA A 652 -16.75 36.40 8.43
N VAL A 653 -16.58 37.71 8.73
CA VAL A 653 -15.69 38.59 7.94
C VAL A 653 -14.23 38.14 8.01
N THR A 654 -13.75 37.79 9.21
CA THR A 654 -12.36 37.33 9.41
C THR A 654 -12.08 36.03 8.65
N PHE A 655 -13.02 35.07 8.67
CA PHE A 655 -12.92 33.83 7.90
C PHE A 655 -12.89 34.11 6.40
N PHE A 656 -13.76 35.00 5.93
CA PHE A 656 -13.79 35.37 4.52
C PHE A 656 -12.49 36.05 4.05
N GLU A 657 -11.95 36.98 4.82
CA GLU A 657 -10.68 37.64 4.50
C GLU A 657 -9.51 36.65 4.44
N ALA A 658 -9.47 35.70 5.38
CA ALA A 658 -8.48 34.61 5.37
C ALA A 658 -8.67 33.66 4.18
N TYR A 659 -9.91 33.41 3.75
CA TYR A 659 -10.22 32.62 2.57
C TYR A 659 -9.77 33.34 1.28
N GLU A 660 -10.09 34.62 1.14
CA GLU A 660 -9.73 35.43 -0.02
C GLU A 660 -8.20 35.60 -0.17
N ALA A 661 -7.48 35.79 0.95
CA ALA A 661 -6.02 35.94 0.95
C ALA A 661 -5.28 34.73 0.34
N GLN A 662 -5.91 33.55 0.31
CA GLN A 662 -5.32 32.31 -0.20
C GLN A 662 -5.46 32.15 -1.73
N LYS A 663 -6.18 33.05 -2.42
CA LYS A 663 -6.51 32.96 -3.85
C LYS A 663 -5.30 33.09 -4.79
N ASN A 664 -4.29 33.88 -4.44
CA ASN A 664 -3.24 34.33 -5.36
C ASN A 664 -2.08 33.34 -5.58
N ASN A 665 -2.28 32.02 -5.42
CA ASN A 665 -1.15 31.08 -5.30
C ASN A 665 -1.13 29.75 -6.11
N PRO A 666 -1.91 29.46 -7.17
CA PRO A 666 -1.86 28.09 -7.71
C PRO A 666 -0.91 27.91 -8.89
N GLY A 667 0.22 27.24 -8.64
CA GLY A 667 0.89 26.40 -9.64
C GLY A 667 0.17 25.05 -9.84
N VAL A 668 -0.53 24.54 -8.81
CA VAL A 668 -1.33 23.29 -8.82
C VAL A 668 -2.62 23.53 -8.02
N ASN A 669 -3.79 23.10 -8.54
CA ASN A 669 -5.09 23.21 -7.85
C ASN A 669 -5.96 21.95 -8.04
N GLY A 670 -5.53 20.84 -7.44
CA GLY A 670 -6.27 19.57 -7.46
C GLY A 670 -7.55 19.57 -6.61
N ARG A 671 -7.62 20.42 -5.57
CA ARG A 671 -8.80 20.54 -4.68
C ARG A 671 -9.90 21.45 -5.24
N LYS A 672 -9.72 22.01 -6.44
CA LYS A 672 -10.65 22.99 -7.04
C LYS A 672 -10.95 24.17 -6.10
N PHE A 673 -9.93 24.58 -5.35
CA PHE A 673 -10.03 25.66 -4.37
C PHE A 673 -10.24 27.00 -5.08
N ALA A 674 -11.31 27.71 -4.72
CA ALA A 674 -11.67 29.02 -5.24
C ALA A 674 -12.71 29.67 -4.33
N VAL A 675 -12.60 30.98 -4.10
CA VAL A 675 -13.59 31.78 -3.36
C VAL A 675 -14.96 31.67 -4.04
N THR A 676 -15.99 31.42 -3.23
CA THR A 676 -17.37 31.20 -3.68
C THR A 676 -18.21 32.48 -3.58
N ALA A 677 -19.24 32.61 -4.40
CA ALA A 677 -20.12 33.79 -4.38
C ALA A 677 -20.95 33.85 -3.10
N GLU A 678 -21.31 32.69 -2.56
CA GLU A 678 -22.05 32.50 -1.32
C GLU A 678 -21.28 33.05 -0.11
N SER A 679 -19.98 32.72 0.00
CA SER A 679 -19.13 33.23 1.08
C SER A 679 -18.95 34.76 1.01
N GLN A 680 -18.79 35.32 -0.19
CA GLN A 680 -18.71 36.76 -0.40
C GLN A 680 -19.98 37.47 0.06
N ALA A 681 -21.16 36.98 -0.36
CA ALA A 681 -22.45 37.56 0.00
C ALA A 681 -22.67 37.55 1.53
N ALA A 682 -22.37 36.42 2.19
CA ALA A 682 -22.46 36.30 3.64
C ALA A 682 -21.49 37.23 4.40
N ALA A 683 -20.28 37.42 3.89
CA ALA A 683 -19.32 38.36 4.46
C ALA A 683 -19.81 39.82 4.33
N ASP A 684 -20.37 40.19 3.17
CA ASP A 684 -20.90 41.54 2.93
C ASP A 684 -22.13 41.85 3.82
N GLN A 685 -23.00 40.86 4.01
CA GLN A 685 -24.11 40.94 4.98
C GLN A 685 -23.59 41.15 6.41
N SER A 686 -22.55 40.42 6.82
CA SER A 686 -21.94 40.57 8.14
C SER A 686 -21.28 41.95 8.31
N ARG A 687 -20.64 42.50 7.28
CA ARG A 687 -20.10 43.88 7.29
C ARG A 687 -21.21 44.93 7.47
N LEU A 688 -22.35 44.74 6.80
CA LEU A 688 -23.53 45.61 6.97
C LEU A 688 -24.08 45.53 8.39
N LEU A 689 -24.21 44.33 8.95
CA LEU A 689 -24.66 44.13 10.32
C LEU A 689 -23.72 44.80 11.34
N LEU A 690 -22.40 44.69 11.17
CA LEU A 690 -21.44 45.35 12.05
C LEU A 690 -21.56 46.88 12.02
N LYS A 691 -21.82 47.47 10.85
CA LYS A 691 -22.10 48.91 10.72
C LYS A 691 -23.39 49.29 11.47
N GLN A 692 -24.43 48.47 11.40
CA GLN A 692 -25.70 48.70 12.10
C GLN A 692 -25.57 48.59 13.64
N LEU A 693 -24.73 47.68 14.14
CA LEU A 693 -24.52 47.49 15.57
C LEU A 693 -23.68 48.60 16.23
N GLY A 694 -22.95 49.42 15.44
CA GLY A 694 -22.08 50.48 15.93
C GLY A 694 -20.78 49.97 16.57
N PRO A 695 -19.92 50.86 17.12
CA PRO A 695 -18.70 50.47 17.83
C PRO A 695 -19.02 49.67 19.10
N ALA A 696 -18.08 48.81 19.52
CA ALA A 696 -18.22 48.10 20.79
C ALA A 696 -18.26 49.12 21.95
N ALA A 697 -19.19 48.95 22.88
CA ALA A 697 -19.14 49.71 24.14
C ALA A 697 -17.85 49.30 24.85
N GLY A 698 -16.96 50.28 25.06
CA GLY A 698 -15.61 50.08 25.60
C GLY A 698 -15.58 49.60 27.04
#